data_AF-A0A8J5FMV2-F1
#
_entry.id   AF-A0A8J5FMV2-F1
#
_cell.length_a   1.000
_cell.length_b   1.000
_cell.length_c   1.000
_cell.angle_alpha   90.00
_cell.angle_beta   90.00
_cell.angle_gamma   90.00
#
_symmetry.space_group_name_H-M   'P 1'
#
loop_
_entity.id
_entity.type
_entity.pdbx_description
1 polymer ?
#
loop_
_entity_poly.entity_id
_entity_poly.type
_entity_poly.pdbx_seq_one_letter_code
_entity_poly.pdbx_strand_id
1 'polypeptide(L)'
;MLRSLVRRHPLPPSTQLRCVFFSTGTSVSSSGATASPDPHFLVEYLVNTCGFSADNASKVAKSLPRFQSTEKLDAALGFFRSQGLDGANLRKIISWRPGLLYGDVENRLAPKFKILRDMGLSESHIVNAVMRHPIILSLDVQNGLLPKLKVWESLFGSREILLRKLRGCSWFMSASIEKVVRPNLKFLRDECGIPEDRVSLVLKSLPGFIAQNPDALRALVDRTVGLGVPRGSGMFLWILFALHGVSREKFEAQLKLMNNFGWSNSDFITAIKKHPRILLLSIESLQRKMEFLVNDVGISPSDIAHCPVPLVLSLEKRLIPRFRIMEILKSEGLWTSTNKPHGVFSLSGPKFLQKFVQPYQSILPKLLEVLHEDIRFSNLVFASRAVPMLHLHSLTRCRALLPSIQLRRVFFSTGASASSSVATASPDPHFLVEYLVNTCGFTADDASKVSKSRPRFRSAEKADAVLGFLKSQGLDGANLRKLITWMPKLFGWDVETNLAPKFKFLRDMGFSESDAVNAIMLHPAILSLSIQKTLLPKLKFWESLFGSKEILLKNLRKGNRFISNSIENVVRPNLNFLRDECGIPEERVSLAIKKHPSFIVLNPDTFRALVDRADGLGVPRGSRMFLWILYVLHAVSREKFEAQVKLMNSFGWSNSDFITAIKKYPQFLGLSIELLQRKMEFLVKDVGIAPSDIAYHPTPLGLSLEKRLIPRFRVMEILKSEGLWTSRNKIHGFLSSSGPKFLQKYVLPYQDMHPKLLEVLSCDV
;
A
#
# COMPACT_ATOMS: atom_id res chain seq x y z
N MET A 1 48.52 -40.16 36.70
CA MET A 1 47.30 -40.68 37.36
C MET A 1 46.48 -41.36 36.25
N LEU A 2 46.13 -42.66 36.25
CA LEU A 2 45.39 -43.46 37.26
C LEU A 2 44.02 -42.82 37.54
N ARG A 3 42.84 -43.46 37.43
CA ARG A 3 42.39 -44.84 37.10
C ARG A 3 40.92 -44.74 36.58
N SER A 4 40.24 -45.72 35.95
CA SER A 4 40.57 -46.85 35.04
C SER A 4 39.29 -47.70 34.81
N LEU A 5 39.06 -48.28 33.61
CA LEU A 5 38.32 -49.55 33.27
C LEU A 5 37.82 -49.46 31.78
N VAL A 6 38.01 -50.36 30.80
CA VAL A 6 38.20 -51.84 30.70
C VAL A 6 36.90 -52.59 30.99
N ARG A 7 36.24 -53.39 30.13
CA ARG A 7 36.41 -53.87 28.71
C ARG A 7 34.95 -54.08 28.14
N ARG A 8 34.56 -54.74 27.02
CA ARG A 8 35.11 -55.71 26.02
C ARG A 8 34.22 -55.66 24.73
N HIS A 9 34.64 -56.30 23.63
CA HIS A 9 33.79 -56.74 22.47
C HIS A 9 33.46 -58.26 22.61
N PRO A 10 32.68 -58.96 21.73
CA PRO A 10 32.09 -58.62 20.42
C PRO A 10 30.60 -59.04 20.18
N LEU A 11 30.13 -58.93 18.92
CA LEU A 11 28.98 -59.63 18.28
C LEU A 11 29.31 -61.14 18.03
N PRO A 12 28.44 -62.02 17.46
CA PRO A 12 27.01 -61.97 17.06
C PRO A 12 26.19 -63.07 17.83
N PRO A 13 25.11 -63.76 17.37
CA PRO A 13 24.25 -63.65 16.18
C PRO A 13 22.72 -63.66 16.45
N SER A 14 21.92 -63.82 15.39
CA SER A 14 20.45 -63.83 15.39
C SER A 14 19.81 -65.22 15.52
N THR A 15 18.77 -65.33 16.35
CA THR A 15 17.82 -66.47 16.35
C THR A 15 16.39 -65.97 16.61
N GLN A 16 15.38 -66.68 16.07
CA GLN A 16 13.95 -66.41 16.29
C GLN A 16 13.45 -67.01 17.63
N LEU A 17 12.29 -66.56 18.12
CA LEU A 17 11.27 -67.45 18.69
C LEU A 17 9.87 -66.80 18.74
N ARG A 18 8.84 -67.59 19.08
CA ARG A 18 7.40 -67.29 18.95
C ARG A 18 6.68 -67.10 20.29
N CYS A 19 5.57 -66.36 20.28
CA CYS A 19 4.22 -66.75 20.76
C CYS A 19 3.21 -65.78 20.09
N VAL A 20 2.10 -66.13 19.42
CA VAL A 20 1.04 -67.17 19.60
C VAL A 20 -0.01 -66.80 20.66
N PHE A 21 -1.26 -66.56 20.21
CA PHE A 21 -2.51 -67.02 20.84
C PHE A 21 -3.66 -67.05 19.79
N PHE A 22 -4.80 -67.66 20.15
CA PHE A 22 -5.85 -68.26 19.28
C PHE A 22 -6.84 -67.21 18.67
N SER A 23 -7.38 -67.37 17.44
CA SER A 23 -8.45 -68.28 16.91
C SER A 23 -9.88 -67.91 17.39
N THR A 24 -10.92 -67.79 16.55
CA THR A 24 -11.53 -68.83 15.68
C THR A 24 -12.48 -68.25 14.60
N GLY A 25 -12.76 -69.04 13.53
CA GLY A 25 -13.92 -68.87 12.61
C GLY A 25 -13.81 -67.77 11.52
N THR A 26 -14.31 -67.92 10.30
CA THR A 26 -14.92 -69.08 9.60
C THR A 26 -14.62 -68.97 8.11
N SER A 27 -14.36 -70.09 7.42
CA SER A 27 -14.00 -70.12 6.01
C SER A 27 -15.21 -70.05 5.06
N VAL A 28 -15.14 -69.19 4.04
CA VAL A 28 -15.84 -69.39 2.76
C VAL A 28 -14.83 -69.20 1.63
N SER A 29 -14.65 -70.24 0.81
CA SER A 29 -13.71 -70.21 -0.31
C SER A 29 -14.31 -69.47 -1.50
N SER A 30 -13.63 -68.45 -2.01
CA SER A 30 -13.89 -67.91 -3.35
C SER A 30 -12.59 -67.67 -4.09
N SER A 31 -12.45 -68.26 -5.28
CA SER A 31 -11.29 -68.15 -6.15
C SER A 31 -11.17 -66.75 -6.76
N GLY A 32 -10.37 -65.88 -6.13
CA GLY A 32 -9.99 -64.58 -6.68
C GLY A 32 -8.62 -64.64 -7.34
N ALA A 33 -8.56 -64.60 -8.68
CA ALA A 33 -7.30 -64.51 -9.41
C ALA A 33 -6.58 -63.18 -9.10
N THR A 34 -5.25 -63.21 -9.01
CA THR A 34 -4.39 -62.04 -8.70
C THR A 34 -4.26 -61.09 -9.90
N ALA A 35 -5.38 -60.54 -10.36
CA ALA A 35 -5.43 -59.55 -11.42
C ALA A 35 -4.68 -58.27 -11.01
N SER A 36 -3.64 -57.91 -11.75
CA SER A 36 -3.06 -56.57 -11.64
C SER A 36 -4.12 -55.53 -12.03
N PRO A 37 -4.30 -54.42 -11.28
CA PRO A 37 -5.30 -53.42 -11.64
C PRO A 37 -4.99 -52.84 -13.03
N ASP A 38 -6.00 -52.93 -13.89
CA ASP A 38 -5.98 -52.42 -15.25
C ASP A 38 -5.64 -50.91 -15.24
N PRO A 39 -4.86 -50.39 -16.22
CA PRO A 39 -4.85 -48.95 -16.52
C PRO A 39 -6.22 -48.26 -16.46
N HIS A 40 -7.31 -48.95 -16.83
CA HIS A 40 -8.70 -48.51 -16.70
C HIS A 40 -9.10 -48.24 -15.24
N PHE A 41 -8.80 -49.14 -14.30
CA PHE A 41 -9.10 -48.98 -12.87
C PHE A 41 -8.45 -47.72 -12.31
N LEU A 42 -7.19 -47.43 -12.67
CA LEU A 42 -6.50 -46.24 -12.16
C LEU A 42 -7.09 -44.93 -12.75
N VAL A 43 -7.63 -44.98 -13.97
CA VAL A 43 -8.36 -43.86 -14.57
C VAL A 43 -9.70 -43.65 -13.85
N GLU A 44 -10.45 -44.72 -13.64
CA GLU A 44 -11.75 -44.70 -12.95
C GLU A 44 -11.62 -44.21 -11.50
N TYR A 45 -10.64 -44.72 -10.74
CA TYR A 45 -10.30 -44.22 -9.40
C TYR A 45 -9.95 -42.72 -9.41
N LEU A 46 -9.22 -42.22 -10.41
CA LEU A 46 -8.93 -40.78 -10.52
C LEU A 46 -10.16 -39.95 -10.93
N VAL A 47 -11.09 -40.49 -11.72
CA VAL A 47 -12.38 -39.85 -12.00
C VAL A 47 -13.21 -39.78 -10.71
N ASN A 48 -13.45 -40.91 -10.05
CA ASN A 48 -14.36 -41.03 -8.92
C ASN A 48 -13.78 -40.38 -7.65
N THR A 49 -12.54 -40.70 -7.26
CA THR A 49 -11.94 -40.24 -5.99
C THR A 49 -11.40 -38.81 -6.07
N CYS A 50 -11.02 -38.31 -7.26
CA CYS A 50 -10.44 -36.97 -7.42
C CYS A 50 -11.28 -36.01 -8.28
N GLY A 51 -12.35 -36.45 -8.92
CA GLY A 51 -13.22 -35.63 -9.79
C GLY A 51 -12.55 -35.18 -11.08
N PHE A 52 -11.64 -35.98 -11.64
CA PHE A 52 -11.05 -35.70 -12.96
C PHE A 52 -12.02 -36.01 -14.10
N SER A 53 -11.86 -35.36 -15.25
CA SER A 53 -12.42 -35.89 -16.51
C SER A 53 -11.58 -37.06 -17.01
N ALA A 54 -12.20 -38.03 -17.69
CA ALA A 54 -11.56 -39.25 -18.18
C ALA A 54 -10.26 -38.99 -18.96
N ASP A 55 -10.26 -38.01 -19.88
CA ASP A 55 -9.07 -37.57 -20.62
C ASP A 55 -7.87 -37.20 -19.73
N ASN A 56 -8.14 -36.53 -18.60
CA ASN A 56 -7.11 -36.01 -17.72
C ASN A 56 -6.70 -37.05 -16.68
N ALA A 57 -7.63 -37.89 -16.23
CA ALA A 57 -7.34 -39.10 -15.47
C ALA A 57 -6.42 -40.05 -16.28
N SER A 58 -6.69 -40.28 -17.56
CA SER A 58 -5.83 -41.07 -18.47
C SER A 58 -4.40 -40.52 -18.58
N LYS A 59 -4.24 -39.20 -18.72
CA LYS A 59 -2.91 -38.55 -18.77
C LYS A 59 -2.15 -38.68 -17.45
N VAL A 60 -2.85 -38.53 -16.31
CA VAL A 60 -2.26 -38.70 -14.97
C VAL A 60 -1.86 -40.16 -14.73
N ALA A 61 -2.77 -41.11 -15.01
CA ALA A 61 -2.54 -42.54 -14.83
C ALA A 61 -1.33 -43.07 -15.60
N LYS A 62 -1.14 -42.63 -16.86
CA LYS A 62 0.03 -43.00 -17.69
C LYS A 62 1.39 -42.56 -17.12
N SER A 63 1.42 -41.69 -16.12
CA SER A 63 2.63 -41.20 -15.45
C SER A 63 2.79 -41.70 -14.01
N LEU A 64 1.87 -42.54 -13.55
CA LEU A 64 1.97 -43.26 -12.28
C LEU A 64 2.51 -44.68 -12.56
N PRO A 65 3.37 -45.24 -11.69
CA PRO A 65 3.70 -46.66 -11.76
C PRO A 65 2.46 -47.55 -11.62
N ARG A 66 2.52 -48.78 -12.12
CA ARG A 66 1.52 -49.80 -11.80
C ARG A 66 1.70 -50.24 -10.35
N PHE A 67 0.60 -50.38 -9.62
CA PHE A 67 0.58 -50.70 -8.18
C PHE A 67 -0.33 -51.89 -7.89
N GLN A 68 -0.25 -52.44 -6.67
CA GLN A 68 -1.09 -53.56 -6.19
C GLN A 68 -2.06 -53.15 -5.06
N SER A 69 -1.94 -51.94 -4.51
CA SER A 69 -2.78 -51.41 -3.42
C SER A 69 -3.01 -49.91 -3.62
N THR A 70 -4.20 -49.41 -3.26
CA THR A 70 -4.54 -47.98 -3.29
C THR A 70 -4.10 -47.22 -2.03
N GLU A 71 -3.77 -47.91 -0.92
CA GLU A 71 -3.56 -47.31 0.41
C GLU A 71 -2.59 -46.11 0.41
N LYS A 72 -1.52 -46.18 -0.39
CA LYS A 72 -0.55 -45.08 -0.53
C LYS A 72 -1.12 -43.86 -1.26
N LEU A 73 -1.99 -44.07 -2.24
CA LEU A 73 -2.72 -42.99 -2.90
C LEU A 73 -3.76 -42.41 -1.93
N ASP A 74 -4.54 -43.26 -1.25
CA ASP A 74 -5.56 -42.83 -0.29
C ASP A 74 -4.95 -42.04 0.88
N ALA A 75 -3.80 -42.47 1.41
CA ALA A 75 -3.04 -41.74 2.42
C ALA A 75 -2.53 -40.38 1.91
N ALA A 76 -1.99 -40.31 0.68
CA ALA A 76 -1.53 -39.06 0.08
C ALA A 76 -2.70 -38.08 -0.19
N LEU A 77 -3.83 -38.58 -0.70
CA LEU A 77 -5.05 -37.79 -0.92
C LEU A 77 -5.66 -37.32 0.41
N GLY A 78 -5.75 -38.19 1.41
CA GLY A 78 -6.19 -37.87 2.77
C GLY A 78 -5.32 -36.80 3.43
N PHE A 79 -4.00 -36.89 3.26
CA PHE A 79 -3.07 -35.85 3.70
C PHE A 79 -3.33 -34.52 2.98
N PHE A 80 -3.41 -34.49 1.64
CA PHE A 80 -3.67 -33.22 0.94
C PHE A 80 -5.02 -32.60 1.35
N ARG A 81 -6.07 -33.42 1.52
CA ARG A 81 -7.37 -32.99 2.06
C ARG A 81 -7.25 -32.39 3.47
N SER A 82 -6.51 -33.04 4.38
CA SER A 82 -6.33 -32.52 5.75
C SER A 82 -5.54 -31.20 5.79
N GLN A 83 -4.63 -30.97 4.82
CA GLN A 83 -3.95 -29.68 4.64
C GLN A 83 -4.79 -28.64 3.86
N GLY A 84 -6.08 -28.90 3.57
CA GLY A 84 -6.97 -27.98 2.85
C GLY A 84 -6.75 -27.91 1.34
N LEU A 85 -6.03 -28.88 0.76
CA LEU A 85 -5.78 -29.02 -0.68
C LEU A 85 -6.74 -30.06 -1.28
N ASP A 86 -8.00 -29.66 -1.49
CA ASP A 86 -9.05 -30.53 -2.02
C ASP A 86 -9.59 -30.05 -3.40
N GLY A 87 -10.37 -30.91 -4.07
CA GLY A 87 -11.12 -30.60 -5.29
C GLY A 87 -10.26 -30.03 -6.42
N ALA A 88 -10.58 -28.81 -6.87
CA ALA A 88 -9.85 -28.15 -7.96
C ALA A 88 -8.37 -27.83 -7.62
N ASN A 89 -8.03 -27.65 -6.34
CA ASN A 89 -6.64 -27.48 -5.92
C ASN A 89 -5.88 -28.80 -5.98
N LEU A 90 -6.49 -29.87 -5.45
CA LEU A 90 -5.97 -31.24 -5.46
C LEU A 90 -5.67 -31.71 -6.89
N ARG A 91 -6.67 -31.62 -7.78
CA ARG A 91 -6.51 -31.96 -9.21
C ARG A 91 -5.35 -31.21 -9.86
N LYS A 92 -5.23 -29.90 -9.61
CA LYS A 92 -4.16 -29.09 -10.19
C LYS A 92 -2.75 -29.45 -9.67
N ILE A 93 -2.62 -29.87 -8.41
CA ILE A 93 -1.35 -30.39 -7.87
C ILE A 93 -1.02 -31.74 -8.50
N ILE A 94 -1.99 -32.66 -8.53
CA ILE A 94 -1.82 -33.99 -9.13
C ILE A 94 -1.45 -33.85 -10.60
N SER A 95 -2.17 -33.07 -11.42
CA SER A 95 -1.82 -32.83 -12.83
C SER A 95 -0.45 -32.20 -13.05
N TRP A 96 0.10 -31.47 -12.07
CA TRP A 96 1.44 -30.90 -12.16
C TRP A 96 2.53 -31.92 -11.85
N ARG A 97 2.30 -32.84 -10.89
CA ARG A 97 3.26 -33.90 -10.56
C ARG A 97 2.55 -35.14 -9.97
N PRO A 98 2.05 -36.06 -10.80
CA PRO A 98 1.28 -37.22 -10.36
C PRO A 98 1.98 -38.08 -9.32
N GLY A 99 3.30 -38.30 -9.45
CA GLY A 99 4.12 -39.04 -8.48
C GLY A 99 4.16 -38.47 -7.05
N LEU A 100 3.50 -37.35 -6.75
CA LEU A 100 3.19 -36.95 -5.37
C LEU A 100 2.24 -37.93 -4.66
N LEU A 101 1.38 -38.66 -5.41
CA LEU A 101 0.47 -39.69 -4.88
C LEU A 101 1.17 -40.98 -4.45
N TYR A 102 2.45 -41.15 -4.80
CA TYR A 102 3.33 -42.21 -4.30
C TYR A 102 4.45 -41.66 -3.39
N GLY A 103 4.35 -40.38 -3.00
CA GLY A 103 5.27 -39.77 -2.06
C GLY A 103 4.93 -40.19 -0.64
N ASP A 104 5.90 -40.76 0.08
CA ASP A 104 5.84 -40.97 1.54
C ASP A 104 5.35 -39.69 2.23
N VAL A 105 4.19 -39.81 2.89
CA VAL A 105 3.48 -38.69 3.52
C VAL A 105 4.28 -38.16 4.70
N GLU A 106 4.73 -39.03 5.60
CA GLU A 106 5.31 -38.67 6.88
C GLU A 106 6.72 -38.09 6.73
N ASN A 107 7.55 -38.72 5.89
CA ASN A 107 8.95 -38.35 5.72
C ASN A 107 9.17 -37.31 4.61
N ARG A 108 8.27 -37.21 3.60
CA ARG A 108 8.51 -36.37 2.41
C ARG A 108 7.48 -35.28 2.14
N LEU A 109 6.25 -35.37 2.66
CA LEU A 109 5.22 -34.34 2.48
C LEU A 109 4.98 -33.52 3.75
N ALA A 110 4.60 -34.17 4.85
CA ALA A 110 4.28 -33.53 6.13
C ALA A 110 5.36 -32.56 6.66
N PRO A 111 6.68 -32.83 6.56
CA PRO A 111 7.70 -31.93 7.09
C PRO A 111 7.77 -30.59 6.35
N LYS A 112 7.36 -30.55 5.07
CA LYS A 112 7.27 -29.31 4.27
C LYS A 112 6.16 -28.40 4.78
N PHE A 113 5.00 -28.98 5.09
CA PHE A 113 3.88 -28.25 5.68
C PHE A 113 4.18 -27.85 7.13
N LYS A 114 4.90 -28.69 7.89
CA LYS A 114 5.40 -28.33 9.23
C LYS A 114 6.33 -27.11 9.17
N ILE A 115 7.36 -27.12 8.33
CA ILE A 115 8.28 -25.98 8.19
C ILE A 115 7.55 -24.68 7.82
N LEU A 116 6.56 -24.73 6.93
CA LEU A 116 5.79 -23.54 6.58
C LEU A 116 4.90 -23.03 7.74
N ARG A 117 4.38 -23.93 8.61
CA ARG A 117 3.72 -23.55 9.87
C ARG A 117 4.72 -22.95 10.86
N ASP A 118 5.85 -23.62 11.10
CA ASP A 118 6.91 -23.20 12.01
C ASP A 118 7.52 -21.84 11.62
N MET A 119 7.53 -21.50 10.32
CA MET A 119 7.91 -20.18 9.81
C MET A 119 6.84 -19.09 10.02
N GLY A 120 5.62 -19.42 10.43
CA GLY A 120 4.54 -18.47 10.73
C GLY A 120 3.45 -18.33 9.65
N LEU A 121 3.27 -19.31 8.75
CA LEU A 121 2.10 -19.34 7.86
C LEU A 121 0.97 -20.19 8.47
N SER A 122 -0.23 -19.63 8.54
CA SER A 122 -1.46 -20.40 8.83
C SER A 122 -1.88 -21.26 7.63
N GLU A 123 -2.59 -22.37 7.85
CA GLU A 123 -3.02 -23.34 6.83
C GLU A 123 -3.49 -22.72 5.50
N SER A 124 -4.44 -21.78 5.54
CA SER A 124 -4.97 -21.12 4.34
C SER A 124 -3.92 -20.32 3.54
N HIS A 125 -2.87 -19.85 4.21
CA HIS A 125 -1.72 -19.21 3.57
C HIS A 125 -0.72 -20.23 3.01
N ILE A 126 -0.57 -21.39 3.65
CA ILE A 126 0.24 -22.52 3.15
C ILE A 126 -0.38 -23.07 1.87
N VAL A 127 -1.69 -23.33 1.86
CA VAL A 127 -2.47 -23.68 0.67
C VAL A 127 -2.19 -22.70 -0.49
N ASN A 128 -2.36 -21.39 -0.24
CA ASN A 128 -2.10 -20.37 -1.25
C ASN A 128 -0.62 -20.32 -1.72
N ALA A 129 0.34 -20.55 -0.83
CA ALA A 129 1.76 -20.61 -1.19
C ALA A 129 2.09 -21.85 -2.04
N VAL A 130 1.60 -23.03 -1.67
CA VAL A 130 1.76 -24.29 -2.43
C VAL A 130 1.08 -24.18 -3.79
N MET A 131 -0.14 -23.64 -3.88
CA MET A 131 -0.85 -23.45 -5.16
C MET A 131 -0.21 -22.41 -6.10
N ARG A 132 0.71 -21.58 -5.58
CA ARG A 132 1.54 -20.61 -6.33
C ARG A 132 2.94 -21.13 -6.63
N HIS A 133 3.45 -22.02 -5.79
CA HIS A 133 4.79 -22.61 -5.86
C HIS A 133 4.74 -24.14 -5.68
N PRO A 134 4.12 -24.92 -6.59
CA PRO A 134 4.04 -26.38 -6.45
C PRO A 134 5.41 -27.07 -6.28
N ILE A 135 6.46 -26.44 -6.81
CA ILE A 135 7.88 -26.80 -6.63
C ILE A 135 8.26 -27.10 -5.16
N ILE A 136 7.62 -26.46 -4.17
CA ILE A 136 7.81 -26.72 -2.73
C ILE A 136 7.61 -28.21 -2.40
N LEU A 137 6.59 -28.84 -3.00
CA LEU A 137 6.27 -30.25 -2.77
C LEU A 137 7.32 -31.20 -3.35
N SER A 138 8.10 -30.75 -4.34
CA SER A 138 9.14 -31.55 -5.01
C SER A 138 10.56 -31.36 -4.50
N LEU A 139 10.84 -30.30 -3.72
CA LEU A 139 12.16 -30.08 -3.14
C LEU A 139 12.44 -31.11 -2.04
N ASP A 140 13.72 -31.44 -1.82
CA ASP A 140 14.13 -32.03 -0.55
C ASP A 140 13.97 -31.00 0.59
N VAL A 141 13.75 -31.46 1.82
CA VAL A 141 13.52 -30.61 2.98
C VAL A 141 14.81 -29.90 3.42
N GLN A 142 15.87 -30.66 3.68
CA GLN A 142 17.10 -30.15 4.31
C GLN A 142 18.07 -29.54 3.29
N ASN A 143 18.19 -30.15 2.12
CA ASN A 143 19.13 -29.74 1.06
C ASN A 143 18.49 -28.83 0.01
N GLY A 144 17.15 -28.80 -0.08
CA GLY A 144 16.41 -28.04 -1.09
C GLY A 144 15.63 -26.85 -0.52
N LEU A 145 14.63 -27.11 0.32
CA LEU A 145 13.63 -26.14 0.75
C LEU A 145 14.19 -25.15 1.78
N LEU A 146 14.79 -25.64 2.87
CA LEU A 146 15.32 -24.80 3.94
C LEU A 146 16.48 -23.88 3.47
N PRO A 147 17.50 -24.34 2.71
CA PRO A 147 18.55 -23.45 2.21
C PRO A 147 18.00 -22.39 1.26
N LYS A 148 17.06 -22.77 0.38
CA LYS A 148 16.39 -21.85 -0.56
C LYS A 148 15.60 -20.77 0.16
N LEU A 149 14.87 -21.12 1.21
CA LEU A 149 14.12 -20.16 2.03
C LEU A 149 15.07 -19.24 2.82
N LYS A 150 16.15 -19.75 3.43
CA LYS A 150 17.16 -18.94 4.13
C LYS A 150 17.82 -17.90 3.22
N VAL A 151 18.20 -18.26 1.99
CA VAL A 151 18.78 -17.31 1.03
C VAL A 151 17.75 -16.22 0.65
N TRP A 152 16.49 -16.58 0.39
CA TRP A 152 15.46 -15.57 0.10
C TRP A 152 15.11 -14.70 1.33
N GLU A 153 15.18 -15.24 2.55
CA GLU A 153 15.00 -14.47 3.80
C GLU A 153 16.08 -13.38 3.93
N SER A 154 17.34 -13.73 3.63
CA SER A 154 18.47 -12.80 3.56
C SER A 154 18.30 -11.75 2.45
N LEU A 155 18.04 -12.18 1.20
CA LEU A 155 17.87 -11.28 0.04
C LEU A 155 16.66 -10.33 0.17
N PHE A 156 15.63 -10.71 0.92
CA PHE A 156 14.51 -9.81 1.27
C PHE A 156 14.77 -8.99 2.54
N GLY A 157 15.79 -9.32 3.33
CA GLY A 157 16.15 -8.67 4.59
C GLY A 157 15.09 -8.79 5.69
N SER A 158 14.15 -9.74 5.58
CA SER A 158 13.08 -9.96 6.57
C SER A 158 12.25 -11.20 6.24
N ARG A 159 12.01 -12.05 7.26
CA ARG A 159 11.07 -13.18 7.18
C ARG A 159 9.66 -12.72 6.79
N GLU A 160 9.17 -11.60 7.31
CA GLU A 160 7.84 -11.10 6.94
C GLU A 160 7.70 -10.85 5.44
N ILE A 161 8.75 -10.30 4.82
CA ILE A 161 8.75 -9.99 3.39
C ILE A 161 8.77 -11.31 2.61
N LEU A 162 9.56 -12.30 3.01
CA LEU A 162 9.52 -13.66 2.45
C LEU A 162 8.10 -14.26 2.53
N LEU A 163 7.47 -14.27 3.70
CA LEU A 163 6.10 -14.78 3.88
C LEU A 163 5.06 -14.00 3.07
N ARG A 164 5.26 -12.69 2.88
CA ARG A 164 4.42 -11.83 2.04
C ARG A 164 4.59 -12.15 0.56
N LYS A 165 5.81 -12.44 0.10
CA LYS A 165 6.11 -12.86 -1.29
C LYS A 165 5.61 -14.28 -1.57
N LEU A 166 5.78 -15.27 -0.67
CA LEU A 166 5.23 -16.64 -0.79
C LEU A 166 3.70 -16.64 -1.05
N ARG A 167 2.98 -15.69 -0.42
CA ARG A 167 1.52 -15.54 -0.57
C ARG A 167 1.11 -14.73 -1.80
N GLY A 168 2.00 -13.94 -2.39
CA GLY A 168 1.67 -12.90 -3.38
C GLY A 168 2.28 -13.08 -4.77
N CYS A 169 3.47 -13.67 -4.86
CA CYS A 169 4.19 -13.94 -6.10
C CYS A 169 4.16 -15.44 -6.45
N SER A 170 4.60 -15.83 -7.65
CA SER A 170 4.54 -17.24 -8.13
C SER A 170 5.88 -17.81 -8.60
N TRP A 171 6.89 -16.97 -8.85
CA TRP A 171 8.03 -17.33 -9.70
C TRP A 171 9.37 -17.52 -8.93
N PHE A 172 9.51 -17.03 -7.69
CA PHE A 172 10.83 -17.00 -7.02
C PHE A 172 11.28 -18.35 -6.44
N MET A 173 10.32 -19.18 -6.01
CA MET A 173 10.61 -20.55 -5.58
C MET A 173 10.96 -21.48 -6.75
N SER A 174 10.60 -21.14 -8.00
CA SER A 174 11.03 -21.87 -9.20
C SER A 174 12.39 -21.40 -9.74
N ALA A 175 12.84 -20.17 -9.46
CA ALA A 175 14.15 -19.68 -9.87
C ALA A 175 15.30 -20.51 -9.26
N SER A 176 16.40 -20.72 -10.00
CA SER A 176 17.62 -21.34 -9.46
C SER A 176 18.46 -20.29 -8.74
N ILE A 177 18.83 -20.53 -7.49
CA ILE A 177 19.68 -19.59 -6.75
C ILE A 177 21.09 -19.59 -7.37
N GLU A 178 21.71 -20.76 -7.45
CA GLU A 178 23.11 -20.91 -7.86
C GLU A 178 23.32 -20.61 -9.35
N LYS A 179 22.39 -21.00 -10.22
CA LYS A 179 22.54 -20.81 -11.68
C LYS A 179 21.97 -19.49 -12.22
N VAL A 180 21.23 -18.72 -11.42
CA VAL A 180 20.56 -17.49 -11.89
C VAL A 180 20.68 -16.34 -10.89
N VAL A 181 20.17 -16.50 -9.66
CA VAL A 181 20.10 -15.39 -8.70
C VAL A 181 21.50 -14.92 -8.28
N ARG A 182 22.43 -15.82 -7.91
CA ARG A 182 23.80 -15.42 -7.55
C ARG A 182 24.58 -14.80 -8.72
N PRO A 183 24.62 -15.38 -9.93
CA PRO A 183 25.24 -14.74 -11.10
C PRO A 183 24.68 -13.34 -11.39
N ASN A 184 23.36 -13.15 -11.32
CA ASN A 184 22.71 -11.87 -11.61
C ASN A 184 23.05 -10.80 -10.55
N LEU A 185 23.07 -11.16 -9.27
CA LEU A 185 23.48 -10.26 -8.20
C LEU A 185 24.97 -9.91 -8.30
N LYS A 186 25.82 -10.89 -8.63
CA LYS A 186 27.25 -10.66 -8.89
C LYS A 186 27.45 -9.69 -10.06
N PHE A 187 26.80 -9.93 -11.19
CA PHE A 187 26.86 -9.07 -12.38
C PHE A 187 26.43 -7.63 -12.09
N LEU A 188 25.32 -7.43 -11.37
CA LEU A 188 24.81 -6.10 -11.07
C LEU A 188 25.70 -5.32 -10.09
N ARG A 189 26.29 -5.99 -9.10
CA ARG A 189 27.20 -5.32 -8.16
C ARG A 189 28.61 -5.15 -8.73
N ASP A 190 29.25 -6.26 -9.12
CA ASP A 190 30.68 -6.31 -9.44
C ASP A 190 30.98 -5.71 -10.83
N GLU A 191 30.18 -6.04 -11.86
CA GLU A 191 30.42 -5.59 -13.24
C GLU A 191 29.64 -4.32 -13.59
N CYS A 192 28.45 -4.12 -13.03
CA CYS A 192 27.65 -2.91 -13.27
C CYS A 192 27.87 -1.80 -12.24
N GLY A 193 28.60 -2.06 -11.14
CA GLY A 193 28.90 -1.07 -10.10
C GLY A 193 27.69 -0.57 -9.31
N ILE A 194 26.61 -1.37 -9.22
CA ILE A 194 25.36 -0.95 -8.59
C ILE A 194 25.41 -1.21 -7.07
N PRO A 195 25.22 -0.18 -6.22
CA PRO A 195 25.21 -0.34 -4.76
C PRO A 195 24.19 -1.36 -4.23
N GLU A 196 24.60 -2.14 -3.22
CA GLU A 196 23.85 -3.26 -2.65
C GLU A 196 22.53 -2.82 -1.97
N ASP A 197 22.43 -1.57 -1.50
CA ASP A 197 21.17 -0.98 -1.01
C ASP A 197 20.14 -0.81 -2.15
N ARG A 198 20.60 -0.39 -3.33
CA ARG A 198 19.77 -0.25 -4.53
C ARG A 198 19.38 -1.60 -5.12
N VAL A 199 20.29 -2.57 -5.13
CA VAL A 199 20.00 -3.97 -5.49
C VAL A 199 18.96 -4.56 -4.52
N SER A 200 19.14 -4.35 -3.22
CA SER A 200 18.17 -4.73 -2.17
C SER A 200 16.81 -4.05 -2.34
N LEU A 201 16.75 -2.79 -2.76
CA LEU A 201 15.51 -2.07 -3.04
C LEU A 201 14.75 -2.68 -4.22
N VAL A 202 15.47 -3.09 -5.27
CA VAL A 202 14.90 -3.79 -6.44
C VAL A 202 14.46 -5.20 -6.06
N LEU A 203 15.24 -5.96 -5.28
CA LEU A 203 14.83 -7.25 -4.71
C LEU A 203 13.55 -7.14 -3.86
N LYS A 204 13.44 -6.13 -3.00
CA LYS A 204 12.25 -5.92 -2.17
C LYS A 204 11.03 -5.53 -3.01
N SER A 205 11.20 -4.69 -4.02
CA SER A 205 10.11 -4.16 -4.86
C SER A 205 9.67 -5.15 -5.95
N LEU A 206 10.61 -5.54 -6.82
CA LEU A 206 10.39 -6.20 -8.12
C LEU A 206 11.28 -7.46 -8.29
N PRO A 207 11.24 -8.44 -7.36
CA PRO A 207 12.27 -9.47 -7.33
C PRO A 207 12.32 -10.39 -8.57
N GLY A 208 11.29 -10.39 -9.42
CA GLY A 208 11.26 -11.15 -10.68
C GLY A 208 12.31 -10.70 -11.69
N PHE A 209 12.77 -9.46 -11.58
CA PHE A 209 13.87 -8.91 -12.37
C PHE A 209 15.17 -9.74 -12.21
N ILE A 210 15.48 -10.18 -10.98
CA ILE A 210 16.73 -10.89 -10.64
C ILE A 210 16.69 -12.38 -11.01
N ALA A 211 15.52 -12.93 -11.35
CA ALA A 211 15.37 -14.34 -11.74
C ALA A 211 15.25 -14.57 -13.26
N GLN A 212 15.57 -13.56 -14.07
CA GLN A 212 15.73 -13.71 -15.52
C GLN A 212 17.00 -14.49 -15.85
N ASN A 213 17.07 -15.11 -17.03
CA ASN A 213 18.32 -15.67 -17.56
C ASN A 213 19.44 -14.60 -17.52
N PRO A 214 20.68 -14.93 -17.09
CA PRO A 214 21.77 -13.95 -16.95
C PRO A 214 22.14 -13.22 -18.24
N ASP A 215 22.11 -13.90 -19.39
CA ASP A 215 22.41 -13.33 -20.71
C ASP A 215 21.34 -12.31 -21.12
N ALA A 216 20.08 -12.58 -20.79
CA ALA A 216 18.99 -11.63 -20.96
C ALA A 216 19.11 -10.40 -20.04
N LEU A 217 19.67 -10.56 -18.83
CA LEU A 217 19.98 -9.44 -17.94
C LEU A 217 21.18 -8.61 -18.44
N ARG A 218 22.22 -9.26 -18.98
CA ARG A 218 23.35 -8.61 -19.66
C ARG A 218 22.87 -7.77 -20.86
N ALA A 219 22.18 -8.40 -21.80
CA ALA A 219 21.62 -7.72 -22.98
C ALA A 219 20.65 -6.57 -22.64
N LEU A 220 19.99 -6.61 -21.46
CA LEU A 220 19.14 -5.54 -20.96
C LEU A 220 19.97 -4.38 -20.35
N VAL A 221 21.07 -4.67 -19.67
CA VAL A 221 22.09 -3.68 -19.25
C VAL A 221 22.69 -3.01 -20.47
N ASP A 222 23.10 -3.77 -21.49
CA ASP A 222 23.73 -3.23 -22.69
C ASP A 222 22.75 -2.38 -23.50
N ARG A 223 21.48 -2.81 -23.63
CA ARG A 223 20.38 -1.97 -24.17
C ARG A 223 20.23 -0.65 -23.40
N THR A 224 20.38 -0.66 -22.08
CA THR A 224 20.23 0.53 -21.24
C THR A 224 21.43 1.48 -21.34
N VAL A 225 22.65 0.93 -21.41
CA VAL A 225 23.88 1.70 -21.69
C VAL A 225 23.82 2.31 -23.09
N GLY A 226 23.31 1.57 -24.09
CA GLY A 226 23.09 2.04 -25.47
C GLY A 226 22.08 3.20 -25.60
N LEU A 227 21.21 3.41 -24.60
CA LEU A 227 20.39 4.63 -24.52
C LEU A 227 21.19 5.86 -24.02
N GLY A 228 22.50 5.70 -23.74
CA GLY A 228 23.35 6.74 -23.16
C GLY A 228 23.00 7.04 -21.69
N VAL A 229 22.78 6.02 -20.88
CA VAL A 229 22.48 6.16 -19.43
C VAL A 229 23.67 5.67 -18.60
N PRO A 230 24.35 6.54 -17.82
CA PRO A 230 25.46 6.13 -16.97
C PRO A 230 25.03 5.12 -15.89
N ARG A 231 25.82 4.06 -15.68
CA ARG A 231 25.49 2.96 -14.74
C ARG A 231 25.26 3.44 -13.30
N GLY A 232 26.02 4.44 -12.83
CA GLY A 232 25.87 5.04 -11.50
C GLY A 232 24.62 5.92 -11.31
N SER A 233 23.96 6.32 -12.40
CA SER A 233 22.79 7.21 -12.36
C SER A 233 21.65 6.62 -11.52
N GLY A 234 21.02 7.46 -10.69
CA GLY A 234 19.81 7.08 -9.96
C GLY A 234 18.67 6.60 -10.86
N MET A 235 18.68 6.95 -12.15
CA MET A 235 17.71 6.52 -13.16
C MET A 235 18.02 5.17 -13.81
N PHE A 236 19.25 4.66 -13.70
CA PHE A 236 19.71 3.46 -14.44
C PHE A 236 18.84 2.23 -14.14
N LEU A 237 18.61 1.93 -12.86
CA LEU A 237 17.73 0.83 -12.42
C LEU A 237 16.26 1.02 -12.82
N TRP A 238 15.76 2.26 -12.88
CA TRP A 238 14.38 2.52 -13.29
C TRP A 238 14.17 2.36 -14.80
N ILE A 239 15.21 2.65 -15.60
CA ILE A 239 15.21 2.43 -17.05
C ILE A 239 15.38 0.94 -17.37
N LEU A 240 16.33 0.25 -16.72
CA LEU A 240 16.46 -1.21 -16.74
C LEU A 240 15.11 -1.89 -16.47
N PHE A 241 14.42 -1.48 -15.40
CA PHE A 241 13.11 -2.01 -15.06
C PHE A 241 12.04 -1.71 -16.13
N ALA A 242 11.97 -0.47 -16.63
CA ALA A 242 11.00 -0.10 -17.66
C ALA A 242 11.21 -0.90 -18.96
N LEU A 243 12.47 -1.11 -19.36
CA LEU A 243 12.86 -1.90 -20.52
C LEU A 243 12.65 -3.41 -20.32
N HIS A 244 12.75 -3.94 -19.10
CA HIS A 244 12.36 -5.32 -18.80
C HIS A 244 10.86 -5.57 -19.08
N GLY A 245 10.01 -4.58 -18.79
CA GLY A 245 8.58 -4.66 -19.06
C GLY A 245 8.17 -4.47 -20.53
N VAL A 246 9.13 -4.25 -21.45
CA VAL A 246 8.87 -3.76 -22.82
C VAL A 246 9.79 -4.43 -23.83
N SER A 247 9.20 -5.19 -24.75
CA SER A 247 9.92 -5.86 -25.84
C SER A 247 10.61 -4.87 -26.80
N ARG A 248 11.42 -5.37 -27.75
CA ARG A 248 12.09 -4.49 -28.71
C ARG A 248 11.08 -3.89 -29.68
N GLU A 249 10.17 -4.71 -30.17
CA GLU A 249 9.09 -4.35 -31.10
C GLU A 249 8.13 -3.30 -30.50
N LYS A 250 7.73 -3.44 -29.22
CA LYS A 250 6.90 -2.43 -28.55
C LYS A 250 7.65 -1.10 -28.40
N PHE A 251 8.93 -1.14 -28.00
CA PHE A 251 9.75 0.07 -27.86
C PHE A 251 9.91 0.79 -29.20
N GLU A 252 10.15 0.05 -30.28
CA GLU A 252 10.28 0.58 -31.64
C GLU A 252 8.97 1.19 -32.13
N ALA A 253 7.82 0.54 -31.87
CA ALA A 253 6.51 1.11 -32.18
C ALA A 253 6.20 2.37 -31.35
N GLN A 254 6.67 2.44 -30.09
CA GLN A 254 6.57 3.66 -29.26
C GLN A 254 7.48 4.79 -29.76
N LEU A 255 8.68 4.48 -30.25
CA LEU A 255 9.58 5.45 -30.89
C LEU A 255 8.95 6.01 -32.17
N LYS A 256 8.51 5.14 -33.09
CA LYS A 256 7.86 5.53 -34.34
C LYS A 256 6.61 6.39 -34.11
N LEU A 257 5.76 6.02 -33.13
CA LEU A 257 4.61 6.84 -32.74
C LEU A 257 5.04 8.26 -32.35
N MET A 258 6.07 8.41 -31.50
CA MET A 258 6.53 9.71 -31.04
C MET A 258 7.19 10.52 -32.17
N ASN A 259 7.93 9.87 -33.06
CA ASN A 259 8.51 10.51 -34.23
C ASN A 259 7.44 11.04 -35.20
N ASN A 260 6.29 10.36 -35.32
CA ASN A 260 5.12 10.87 -36.07
C ASN A 260 4.51 12.14 -35.44
N PHE A 261 4.68 12.36 -34.12
CA PHE A 261 4.36 13.63 -33.44
C PHE A 261 5.55 14.60 -33.41
N GLY A 262 6.58 14.41 -34.24
CA GLY A 262 7.71 15.34 -34.36
C GLY A 262 8.75 15.26 -33.24
N TRP A 263 8.82 14.17 -32.47
CA TRP A 263 9.98 13.92 -31.61
C TRP A 263 11.19 13.47 -32.45
N SER A 264 12.38 13.97 -32.11
CA SER A 264 13.62 13.32 -32.53
C SER A 264 13.89 12.06 -31.69
N ASN A 265 14.76 11.17 -32.17
CA ASN A 265 15.26 10.05 -31.35
C ASN A 265 15.88 10.57 -30.03
N SER A 266 16.55 11.73 -30.06
CA SER A 266 17.08 12.45 -28.89
C SER A 266 16.00 12.88 -27.90
N ASP A 267 14.85 13.37 -28.37
CA ASP A 267 13.70 13.73 -27.53
C ASP A 267 13.13 12.49 -26.83
N PHE A 268 12.90 11.39 -27.56
CA PHE A 268 12.40 10.14 -26.99
C PHE A 268 13.31 9.59 -25.90
N ILE A 269 14.63 9.57 -26.16
CA ILE A 269 15.63 9.15 -25.18
C ILE A 269 15.70 10.12 -23.99
N THR A 270 15.56 11.42 -24.20
CA THR A 270 15.51 12.43 -23.13
C THR A 270 14.27 12.25 -22.25
N ALA A 271 13.12 12.01 -22.85
CA ALA A 271 11.86 11.78 -22.14
C ALA A 271 11.93 10.51 -21.27
N ILE A 272 12.49 9.42 -21.81
CA ILE A 272 12.73 8.17 -21.07
C ILE A 272 13.72 8.39 -19.92
N LYS A 273 14.82 9.14 -20.16
CA LYS A 273 15.81 9.47 -19.11
C LYS A 273 15.20 10.23 -17.93
N LYS A 274 14.20 11.08 -18.17
CA LYS A 274 13.46 11.78 -17.11
C LYS A 274 12.34 10.92 -16.49
N HIS A 275 11.53 10.24 -17.29
CA HIS A 275 10.39 9.45 -16.81
C HIS A 275 10.24 8.09 -17.53
N PRO A 276 10.94 7.03 -17.07
CA PRO A 276 10.96 5.73 -17.73
C PRO A 276 9.59 5.03 -17.83
N ARG A 277 8.63 5.45 -16.99
CA ARG A 277 7.25 4.90 -16.96
C ARG A 277 6.46 5.13 -18.26
N ILE A 278 6.90 6.05 -19.13
CA ILE A 278 6.32 6.28 -20.47
C ILE A 278 6.27 4.96 -21.26
N LEU A 279 7.37 4.19 -21.24
CA LEU A 279 7.48 2.90 -21.93
C LEU A 279 6.43 1.87 -21.48
N LEU A 280 5.97 1.95 -20.22
CA LEU A 280 5.00 1.01 -19.64
C LEU A 280 3.56 1.25 -20.12
N LEU A 281 3.25 2.40 -20.73
CA LEU A 281 1.93 2.73 -21.28
C LEU A 281 1.62 1.92 -22.55
N SER A 282 0.36 1.80 -22.95
CA SER A 282 -0.02 1.26 -24.26
C SER A 282 0.31 2.27 -25.37
N ILE A 283 0.43 1.80 -26.61
CA ILE A 283 0.63 2.66 -27.79
C ILE A 283 -0.57 3.62 -27.92
N GLU A 284 -1.79 3.11 -27.83
CA GLU A 284 -3.04 3.90 -27.79
C GLU A 284 -3.04 4.96 -26.67
N SER A 285 -2.63 4.62 -25.44
CA SER A 285 -2.60 5.58 -24.33
C SER A 285 -1.51 6.64 -24.48
N LEU A 286 -0.48 6.40 -25.28
CA LEU A 286 0.50 7.42 -25.65
C LEU A 286 -0.05 8.30 -26.76
N GLN A 287 -0.62 7.69 -27.80
CA GLN A 287 -1.24 8.36 -28.93
C GLN A 287 -2.29 9.38 -28.47
N ARG A 288 -3.31 8.94 -27.73
CA ARG A 288 -4.41 9.80 -27.25
C ARG A 288 -3.97 10.93 -26.31
N LYS A 289 -2.76 10.82 -25.73
CA LYS A 289 -2.15 11.89 -24.93
C LYS A 289 -1.27 12.82 -25.75
N MET A 290 -0.62 12.33 -26.80
CA MET A 290 0.11 13.18 -27.74
C MET A 290 -0.84 13.98 -28.61
N GLU A 291 -1.91 13.36 -29.13
CA GLU A 291 -3.02 14.03 -29.81
C GLU A 291 -3.55 15.19 -28.96
N PHE A 292 -3.95 14.92 -27.72
CA PHE A 292 -4.41 15.95 -26.79
C PHE A 292 -3.35 17.03 -26.52
N LEU A 293 -2.12 16.66 -26.11
CA LEU A 293 -1.12 17.64 -25.67
C LEU A 293 -0.53 18.49 -26.81
N VAL A 294 -0.46 17.94 -28.03
CA VAL A 294 0.10 18.64 -29.20
C VAL A 294 -1.00 19.37 -29.97
N ASN A 295 -2.11 18.70 -30.29
CA ASN A 295 -3.16 19.25 -31.15
C ASN A 295 -4.10 20.16 -30.35
N ASP A 296 -4.67 19.66 -29.24
CA ASP A 296 -5.71 20.38 -28.49
C ASP A 296 -5.07 21.45 -27.57
N VAL A 297 -3.99 21.10 -26.86
CA VAL A 297 -3.32 22.01 -25.91
C VAL A 297 -2.26 22.91 -26.58
N GLY A 298 -1.79 22.57 -27.78
CA GLY A 298 -0.79 23.34 -28.51
C GLY A 298 0.62 23.33 -27.88
N ILE A 299 1.01 22.27 -27.16
CA ILE A 299 2.35 22.16 -26.57
C ILE A 299 3.32 21.62 -27.63
N SER A 300 4.43 22.33 -27.87
CA SER A 300 5.53 21.86 -28.71
C SER A 300 5.98 20.44 -28.30
N PRO A 301 6.13 19.50 -29.24
CA PRO A 301 6.51 18.12 -28.91
C PRO A 301 7.81 18.02 -28.10
N SER A 302 8.83 18.82 -28.41
CA SER A 302 10.11 18.82 -27.65
C SER A 302 9.95 19.38 -26.22
N ASP A 303 9.04 20.35 -26.00
CA ASP A 303 8.67 20.82 -24.65
C ASP A 303 8.04 19.69 -23.82
N ILE A 304 7.24 18.80 -24.46
CA ILE A 304 6.73 17.57 -23.83
C ILE A 304 7.89 16.61 -23.53
N ALA A 305 8.83 16.41 -24.44
CA ALA A 305 9.98 15.52 -24.23
C ALA A 305 10.91 16.00 -23.10
N HIS A 306 11.07 17.30 -22.95
CA HIS A 306 11.80 17.91 -21.84
C HIS A 306 11.03 17.89 -20.51
N CYS A 307 9.69 17.91 -20.53
CA CYS A 307 8.84 17.85 -19.33
C CYS A 307 7.72 16.78 -19.41
N PRO A 308 8.04 15.47 -19.56
CA PRO A 308 7.06 14.46 -19.98
C PRO A 308 6.17 13.92 -18.84
N VAL A 309 6.05 14.67 -17.74
CA VAL A 309 5.13 14.38 -16.63
C VAL A 309 3.68 14.21 -17.12
N PRO A 310 3.13 15.04 -18.04
CA PRO A 310 1.76 14.89 -18.53
C PRO A 310 1.46 13.50 -19.11
N LEU A 311 2.41 12.89 -19.84
CA LEU A 311 2.22 11.56 -20.46
C LEU A 311 1.93 10.45 -19.44
N VAL A 312 2.47 10.56 -18.21
CA VAL A 312 2.26 9.58 -17.14
C VAL A 312 1.11 9.92 -16.19
N LEU A 313 0.36 11.00 -16.45
CA LEU A 313 -0.88 11.34 -15.75
C LEU A 313 -2.11 10.67 -16.40
N SER A 314 -3.28 10.82 -15.77
CA SER A 314 -4.57 10.48 -16.36
C SER A 314 -5.03 11.62 -17.25
N LEU A 315 -5.41 11.29 -18.49
CA LEU A 315 -5.98 12.22 -19.46
C LEU A 315 -7.29 12.79 -18.90
N GLU A 316 -8.29 11.93 -18.70
CA GLU A 316 -9.65 12.36 -18.34
C GLU A 316 -9.76 12.94 -16.92
N LYS A 317 -8.96 12.46 -15.95
CA LYS A 317 -9.07 12.89 -14.54
C LYS A 317 -8.08 13.97 -14.13
N ARG A 318 -7.26 14.49 -15.06
CA ARG A 318 -6.25 15.51 -14.72
C ARG A 318 -5.72 16.36 -15.87
N LEU A 319 -5.68 15.89 -17.11
CA LEU A 319 -5.28 16.74 -18.24
C LEU A 319 -6.49 17.53 -18.74
N ILE A 320 -7.56 16.86 -19.20
CA ILE A 320 -8.77 17.50 -19.74
C ILE A 320 -9.42 18.51 -18.76
N PRO A 321 -9.69 18.18 -17.47
CA PRO A 321 -10.37 19.11 -16.57
C PRO A 321 -9.54 20.37 -16.27
N ARG A 322 -8.20 20.24 -16.30
CA ARG A 322 -7.28 21.37 -16.10
C ARG A 322 -7.08 22.20 -17.35
N PHE A 323 -7.21 21.59 -18.52
CA PHE A 323 -7.20 22.29 -19.79
C PHE A 323 -8.44 23.17 -19.93
N ARG A 324 -9.64 22.62 -19.71
CA ARG A 324 -10.92 23.37 -19.66
C ARG A 324 -10.85 24.57 -18.70
N ILE A 325 -10.30 24.38 -17.49
CA ILE A 325 -10.08 25.48 -16.54
C ILE A 325 -9.08 26.52 -17.06
N MET A 326 -7.99 26.10 -17.73
CA MET A 326 -7.06 27.03 -18.39
C MET A 326 -7.75 27.79 -19.54
N GLU A 327 -8.60 27.15 -20.33
CA GLU A 327 -9.34 27.80 -21.42
C GLU A 327 -10.33 28.85 -20.89
N ILE A 328 -11.10 28.52 -19.84
CA ILE A 328 -11.96 29.49 -19.16
C ILE A 328 -11.13 30.68 -18.68
N LEU A 329 -10.03 30.44 -17.95
CA LEU A 329 -9.17 31.53 -17.46
C LEU A 329 -8.51 32.35 -18.59
N LYS A 330 -8.26 31.77 -19.77
CA LYS A 330 -7.83 32.52 -20.96
C LYS A 330 -8.96 33.40 -21.50
N SER A 331 -10.17 32.85 -21.66
CA SER A 331 -11.33 33.60 -22.19
C SER A 331 -11.74 34.80 -21.33
N GLU A 332 -11.49 34.72 -20.02
CA GLU A 332 -11.78 35.78 -19.04
C GLU A 332 -10.59 36.74 -18.81
N GLY A 333 -9.50 36.61 -19.59
CA GLY A 333 -8.29 37.44 -19.45
C GLY A 333 -7.43 37.16 -18.20
N LEU A 334 -7.81 36.20 -17.35
CA LEU A 334 -7.15 35.87 -16.08
C LEU A 334 -5.91 34.97 -16.21
N TRP A 335 -5.48 34.67 -17.44
CA TRP A 335 -4.35 33.77 -17.71
C TRP A 335 -3.03 34.49 -18.02
N THR A 336 -2.09 34.48 -17.08
CA THR A 336 -0.75 35.03 -17.33
C THR A 336 0.13 34.10 -18.16
N SER A 337 0.84 34.65 -19.14
CA SER A 337 1.79 33.96 -20.04
C SER A 337 2.90 33.20 -19.30
N THR A 338 3.20 33.57 -18.06
CA THR A 338 4.13 32.88 -17.16
C THR A 338 3.69 31.46 -16.75
N ASN A 339 2.42 31.08 -16.93
CA ASN A 339 1.92 29.74 -16.64
C ASN A 339 2.07 28.81 -17.86
N LYS A 340 3.19 28.10 -17.99
CA LYS A 340 3.35 27.06 -19.02
C LYS A 340 2.42 25.86 -18.77
N PRO A 341 1.64 25.37 -19.77
CA PRO A 341 0.65 24.29 -19.57
C PRO A 341 1.20 23.00 -18.93
N HIS A 342 2.39 22.55 -19.34
CA HIS A 342 3.03 21.35 -18.77
C HIS A 342 3.30 21.47 -17.26
N GLY A 343 3.57 22.68 -16.75
CA GLY A 343 3.72 22.95 -15.33
C GLY A 343 2.39 22.86 -14.58
N VAL A 344 1.32 23.39 -15.18
CA VAL A 344 -0.03 23.42 -14.61
C VAL A 344 -0.62 22.00 -14.49
N PHE A 345 -0.40 21.13 -15.48
CA PHE A 345 -0.72 19.70 -15.36
C PHE A 345 0.09 18.99 -14.26
N SER A 346 1.33 19.42 -14.01
CA SER A 346 2.25 18.81 -13.04
C SER A 346 1.93 19.13 -11.57
N LEU A 347 1.28 20.27 -11.27
CA LEU A 347 0.88 20.66 -9.91
C LEU A 347 0.05 19.58 -9.17
N SER A 348 0.23 19.44 -7.86
CA SER A 348 -0.65 18.58 -7.05
C SER A 348 -2.11 19.10 -7.08
N GLY A 349 -3.09 18.24 -6.76
CA GLY A 349 -4.50 18.62 -6.71
C GLY A 349 -4.75 19.89 -5.88
N PRO A 350 -4.32 19.94 -4.61
CA PRO A 350 -4.48 21.13 -3.77
C PRO A 350 -3.81 22.39 -4.33
N LYS A 351 -2.57 22.31 -4.84
CA LYS A 351 -1.86 23.47 -5.41
C LYS A 351 -2.54 24.01 -6.67
N PHE A 352 -3.08 23.12 -7.50
CA PHE A 352 -3.83 23.53 -8.69
C PHE A 352 -5.11 24.27 -8.31
N LEU A 353 -5.92 23.72 -7.39
CA LEU A 353 -7.14 24.37 -6.91
C LEU A 353 -6.84 25.72 -6.25
N GLN A 354 -5.80 25.78 -5.40
CA GLN A 354 -5.40 27.01 -4.70
C GLN A 354 -4.91 28.11 -5.65
N LYS A 355 -4.25 27.76 -6.78
CA LYS A 355 -3.73 28.77 -7.73
C LYS A 355 -4.72 29.16 -8.83
N PHE A 356 -5.57 28.23 -9.30
CA PHE A 356 -6.35 28.40 -10.53
C PHE A 356 -7.87 28.26 -10.37
N VAL A 357 -8.38 27.97 -9.16
CA VAL A 357 -9.83 27.84 -8.92
C VAL A 357 -10.28 28.73 -7.76
N GLN A 358 -9.69 28.55 -6.58
CA GLN A 358 -10.08 29.29 -5.36
C GLN A 358 -10.01 30.83 -5.50
N PRO A 359 -9.00 31.45 -6.17
CA PRO A 359 -8.95 32.90 -6.33
C PRO A 359 -10.09 33.49 -7.18
N TYR A 360 -10.73 32.66 -8.01
CA TYR A 360 -11.72 33.07 -9.01
C TYR A 360 -13.09 32.41 -8.75
N GLN A 361 -13.24 31.68 -7.66
CA GLN A 361 -14.41 30.85 -7.37
C GLN A 361 -15.70 31.66 -7.18
N SER A 362 -15.60 32.90 -6.69
CA SER A 362 -16.71 33.85 -6.57
C SER A 362 -17.05 34.59 -7.87
N ILE A 363 -16.09 34.70 -8.80
CA ILE A 363 -16.21 35.45 -10.06
C ILE A 363 -16.68 34.51 -11.19
N LEU A 364 -16.22 33.26 -11.18
CA LEU A 364 -16.46 32.28 -12.22
C LEU A 364 -17.00 30.96 -11.64
N PRO A 365 -18.28 30.89 -11.24
CA PRO A 365 -18.91 29.65 -10.75
C PRO A 365 -18.73 28.44 -11.68
N LYS A 366 -18.68 28.68 -13.00
CA LYS A 366 -18.38 27.67 -14.04
C LYS A 366 -17.06 26.90 -13.86
N LEU A 367 -16.08 27.45 -13.10
CA LEU A 367 -14.88 26.71 -12.71
C LEU A 367 -15.17 25.56 -11.73
N LEU A 368 -16.20 25.71 -10.89
CA LEU A 368 -16.71 24.62 -10.06
C LEU A 368 -17.53 23.64 -10.90
N GLU A 369 -18.28 24.10 -11.89
CA GLU A 369 -19.08 23.24 -12.77
C GLU A 369 -18.18 22.29 -13.56
N VAL A 370 -17.10 22.77 -14.19
CA VAL A 370 -16.10 21.89 -14.85
C VAL A 370 -15.55 20.84 -13.88
N LEU A 371 -15.29 21.20 -12.63
CA LEU A 371 -14.90 20.22 -11.61
C LEU A 371 -16.04 19.25 -11.26
N HIS A 372 -17.28 19.73 -11.11
CA HIS A 372 -18.44 18.93 -10.69
C HIS A 372 -18.95 17.98 -11.78
N GLU A 373 -18.89 18.39 -13.05
CA GLU A 373 -19.21 17.54 -14.19
C GLU A 373 -18.18 16.42 -14.36
N ASP A 374 -16.88 16.75 -14.32
CA ASP A 374 -15.82 15.74 -14.32
C ASP A 374 -15.77 14.93 -12.99
N ILE A 375 -16.42 15.39 -11.90
CA ILE A 375 -16.68 14.60 -10.67
C ILE A 375 -17.77 13.53 -10.86
N ARG A 376 -18.69 13.67 -11.83
CA ARG A 376 -19.57 12.56 -12.23
C ARG A 376 -18.74 11.35 -12.71
N PHE A 377 -17.54 11.59 -13.26
CA PHE A 377 -16.57 10.57 -13.65
C PHE A 377 -15.37 10.37 -12.68
N SER A 378 -15.23 11.20 -11.63
CA SER A 378 -14.05 11.18 -10.73
C SER A 378 -14.35 11.02 -9.24
N ASN A 379 -15.40 10.27 -8.89
CA ASN A 379 -15.57 9.64 -7.56
C ASN A 379 -14.55 8.50 -7.29
N LEU A 380 -13.26 8.78 -7.54
CA LEU A 380 -12.13 7.86 -7.41
C LEU A 380 -10.89 8.58 -6.85
N VAL A 381 -10.40 8.11 -5.70
CA VAL A 381 -9.05 8.36 -5.16
C VAL A 381 -8.75 9.77 -4.60
N PHE A 382 -9.33 10.08 -3.43
CA PHE A 382 -8.69 10.98 -2.47
C PHE A 382 -7.44 10.32 -1.83
N ALA A 383 -6.36 10.17 -2.61
CA ALA A 383 -5.09 9.60 -2.12
C ALA A 383 -3.84 10.18 -2.81
N SER A 384 -3.85 11.47 -3.19
CA SER A 384 -2.64 12.16 -3.66
C SER A 384 -1.77 12.66 -2.50
N ARG A 385 -1.15 11.72 -1.78
CA ARG A 385 0.17 12.00 -1.16
C ARG A 385 1.21 12.10 -2.29
N ALA A 386 2.34 12.76 -2.02
CA ALA A 386 3.45 12.80 -2.96
C ALA A 386 3.87 11.38 -3.36
N VAL A 387 4.18 11.18 -4.65
CA VAL A 387 4.62 9.89 -5.20
C VAL A 387 6.14 9.92 -5.37
N PRO A 388 6.93 9.48 -4.38
CA PRO A 388 8.28 9.00 -4.68
C PRO A 388 8.16 7.78 -5.63
N MET A 389 9.21 7.46 -6.39
CA MET A 389 9.16 6.39 -7.41
C MET A 389 8.96 4.95 -6.85
N LEU A 390 8.76 4.81 -5.54
CA LEU A 390 8.72 3.55 -4.79
C LEU A 390 7.34 2.85 -4.76
N HIS A 391 6.47 3.09 -5.75
CA HIS A 391 5.19 2.38 -5.87
C HIS A 391 5.05 1.69 -7.24
N LEU A 392 5.49 0.42 -7.24
CA LEU A 392 5.53 -0.47 -8.42
C LEU A 392 4.95 -1.87 -8.14
N HIS A 393 4.09 -2.00 -7.12
CA HIS A 393 3.50 -3.27 -6.66
C HIS A 393 2.46 -3.91 -7.59
N SER A 394 2.11 -3.30 -8.74
CA SER A 394 1.09 -3.83 -9.66
C SER A 394 1.64 -4.76 -10.76
N LEU A 395 2.95 -4.77 -11.03
CA LEU A 395 3.54 -5.49 -12.17
C LEU A 395 4.09 -6.88 -11.78
N THR A 396 3.19 -7.78 -11.41
CA THR A 396 3.46 -9.24 -11.31
C THR A 396 2.50 -10.08 -12.15
N ARG A 397 1.99 -9.52 -13.26
CA ARG A 397 1.22 -10.22 -14.30
C ARG A 397 1.74 -10.00 -15.73
N CYS A 398 3.04 -9.79 -15.91
CA CYS A 398 3.67 -9.99 -17.21
C CYS A 398 3.85 -11.50 -17.43
N ARG A 399 2.87 -12.13 -18.10
CA ARG A 399 3.05 -13.48 -18.65
C ARG A 399 3.90 -13.31 -19.92
N ALA A 400 5.20 -13.55 -19.83
CA ALA A 400 6.01 -13.69 -21.03
C ALA A 400 5.47 -14.89 -21.83
N LEU A 401 5.21 -14.67 -23.13
CA LEU A 401 4.82 -15.74 -24.04
C LEU A 401 6.06 -16.58 -24.36
N LEU A 402 6.04 -17.85 -23.97
CA LEU A 402 6.88 -18.86 -24.61
C LEU A 402 6.11 -19.37 -25.84
N PRO A 403 6.78 -19.62 -26.99
CA PRO A 403 6.11 -19.97 -28.23
C PRO A 403 5.36 -21.29 -28.07
N SER A 404 4.05 -21.25 -28.29
CA SER A 404 3.21 -22.45 -28.37
C SER A 404 3.24 -22.97 -29.79
N ILE A 405 3.64 -24.24 -29.96
CA ILE A 405 3.73 -24.89 -31.26
C ILE A 405 2.35 -24.90 -31.93
N GLN A 406 2.30 -24.46 -33.19
CA GLN A 406 1.09 -24.45 -34.01
C GLN A 406 0.63 -25.89 -34.30
N LEU A 407 -0.50 -26.28 -33.72
CA LEU A 407 -1.28 -27.43 -34.18
C LEU A 407 -2.66 -26.92 -34.60
N ARG A 408 -2.86 -26.80 -35.92
CA ARG A 408 -4.18 -26.57 -36.52
C ARG A 408 -5.14 -27.67 -36.07
N ARG A 409 -6.30 -27.30 -35.53
CA ARG A 409 -7.49 -28.15 -35.56
C ARG A 409 -8.59 -27.43 -36.32
N VAL A 410 -9.20 -28.15 -37.25
CA VAL A 410 -10.23 -27.67 -38.17
C VAL A 410 -11.54 -27.50 -37.40
N PHE A 411 -12.32 -26.46 -37.74
CA PHE A 411 -13.68 -26.31 -37.23
C PHE A 411 -14.58 -27.39 -37.83
N PHE A 412 -15.38 -28.04 -36.98
CA PHE A 412 -16.64 -28.65 -37.40
C PHE A 412 -17.75 -28.13 -36.50
N SER A 413 -18.88 -27.79 -37.12
CA SER A 413 -20.08 -27.31 -36.46
C SER A 413 -21.13 -28.41 -36.46
N THR A 414 -21.62 -28.77 -35.28
CA THR A 414 -22.91 -29.43 -35.05
C THR A 414 -23.47 -28.86 -33.75
N GLY A 415 -24.79 -28.74 -33.66
CA GLY A 415 -25.48 -28.16 -32.51
C GLY A 415 -26.57 -29.08 -31.97
N ALA A 416 -27.60 -28.44 -31.41
CA ALA A 416 -28.85 -28.99 -30.85
C ALA A 416 -28.84 -29.38 -29.34
N SER A 417 -29.84 -28.80 -28.68
CA SER A 417 -30.59 -29.33 -27.52
C SER A 417 -29.95 -29.33 -26.13
N ALA A 418 -30.82 -29.21 -25.13
CA ALA A 418 -30.49 -28.91 -23.75
C ALA A 418 -31.30 -29.75 -22.76
N SER A 419 -30.77 -29.92 -21.55
CA SER A 419 -31.51 -30.41 -20.38
C SER A 419 -30.88 -29.84 -19.10
N SER A 420 -31.71 -29.38 -18.17
CA SER A 420 -31.29 -28.62 -16.98
C SER A 420 -30.93 -29.49 -15.78
N SER A 421 -29.90 -29.10 -15.02
CA SER A 421 -29.75 -29.49 -13.61
C SER A 421 -29.23 -28.32 -12.78
N VAL A 422 -29.84 -28.07 -11.62
CA VAL A 422 -29.57 -26.88 -10.79
C VAL A 422 -28.38 -27.14 -9.86
N ALA A 423 -27.18 -26.80 -10.33
CA ALA A 423 -26.04 -26.55 -9.45
C ALA A 423 -25.97 -25.05 -9.12
N THR A 424 -25.86 -24.68 -7.84
CA THR A 424 -25.73 -23.29 -7.41
C THR A 424 -24.35 -22.74 -7.77
N ALA A 425 -24.18 -22.33 -9.03
CA ALA A 425 -23.01 -21.59 -9.47
C ALA A 425 -22.90 -20.28 -8.68
N SER A 426 -21.67 -19.84 -8.37
CA SER A 426 -21.45 -18.43 -8.05
C SER A 426 -21.87 -17.60 -9.26
N PRO A 427 -22.71 -16.56 -9.12
CA PRO A 427 -23.11 -15.73 -10.25
C PRO A 427 -21.91 -15.21 -11.04
N ASP A 428 -22.09 -15.04 -12.35
CA ASP A 428 -21.04 -14.56 -13.25
C ASP A 428 -20.43 -13.26 -12.68
N PRO A 429 -19.09 -13.08 -12.71
CA PRO A 429 -18.45 -11.79 -12.44
C PRO A 429 -19.11 -10.59 -13.14
N HIS A 430 -19.78 -10.80 -14.27
CA HIS A 430 -20.63 -9.84 -14.98
C HIS A 430 -21.88 -9.44 -14.18
N PHE A 431 -22.67 -10.41 -13.70
CA PHE A 431 -23.88 -10.18 -12.89
C PHE A 431 -23.57 -9.34 -11.64
N LEU A 432 -22.44 -9.60 -10.97
CA LEU A 432 -22.01 -8.80 -9.82
C LEU A 432 -21.62 -7.36 -10.22
N VAL A 433 -21.04 -7.15 -11.41
CA VAL A 433 -20.73 -5.79 -11.90
C VAL A 433 -22.03 -5.04 -12.19
N GLU A 434 -22.96 -5.69 -12.86
CA GLU A 434 -24.29 -5.16 -13.21
C GLU A 434 -25.12 -4.81 -11.96
N TYR A 435 -25.21 -5.70 -10.98
CA TYR A 435 -25.84 -5.45 -9.68
C TYR A 435 -25.18 -4.28 -8.92
N LEU A 436 -23.85 -4.14 -8.98
CA LEU A 436 -23.16 -3.02 -8.35
C LEU A 436 -23.42 -1.67 -9.06
N VAL A 437 -23.57 -1.68 -10.39
CA VAL A 437 -23.99 -0.48 -11.14
C VAL A 437 -25.43 -0.14 -10.80
N ASN A 438 -26.37 -1.07 -11.03
CA ASN A 438 -27.80 -0.82 -11.00
C ASN A 438 -28.33 -0.61 -9.56
N THR A 439 -27.97 -1.50 -8.62
CA THR A 439 -28.52 -1.50 -7.26
C THR A 439 -27.70 -0.66 -6.27
N CYS A 440 -26.38 -0.53 -6.50
CA CYS A 440 -25.47 0.20 -5.61
C CYS A 440 -24.99 1.56 -6.17
N GLY A 441 -25.30 1.90 -7.43
CA GLY A 441 -24.94 3.18 -8.05
C GLY A 441 -23.43 3.37 -8.28
N PHE A 442 -22.69 2.28 -8.54
CA PHE A 442 -21.28 2.35 -8.95
C PHE A 442 -21.14 2.73 -10.43
N THR A 443 -19.99 3.30 -10.80
CA THR A 443 -19.57 3.29 -12.22
C THR A 443 -19.26 1.84 -12.63
N ALA A 444 -19.49 1.45 -13.88
CA ALA A 444 -19.12 0.12 -14.37
C ALA A 444 -17.63 -0.19 -14.15
N ASP A 445 -16.78 0.84 -14.28
CA ASP A 445 -15.35 0.77 -14.07
C ASP A 445 -15.00 0.48 -12.60
N ASP A 446 -15.73 1.01 -11.62
CA ASP A 446 -15.51 0.76 -10.18
C ASP A 446 -16.20 -0.51 -9.68
N ALA A 447 -17.40 -0.83 -10.18
CA ALA A 447 -18.04 -2.12 -10.02
C ALA A 447 -17.10 -3.26 -10.48
N SER A 448 -16.41 -3.06 -11.61
CA SER A 448 -15.37 -3.98 -12.11
C SER A 448 -14.19 -4.11 -11.13
N LYS A 449 -13.73 -3.01 -10.49
CA LYS A 449 -12.65 -3.05 -9.48
C LYS A 449 -13.09 -3.80 -8.21
N VAL A 450 -14.34 -3.62 -7.77
CA VAL A 450 -14.93 -4.32 -6.62
C VAL A 450 -15.14 -5.82 -6.92
N SER A 451 -15.73 -6.17 -8.07
CA SER A 451 -15.90 -7.56 -8.52
C SER A 451 -14.57 -8.32 -8.59
N LYS A 452 -13.50 -7.68 -9.07
CA LYS A 452 -12.13 -8.24 -9.08
C LYS A 452 -11.59 -8.64 -7.69
N SER A 453 -12.16 -8.13 -6.60
CA SER A 453 -11.79 -8.56 -5.24
C SER A 453 -12.37 -9.93 -4.83
N ARG A 454 -13.28 -10.51 -5.63
CA ARG A 454 -14.06 -11.71 -5.33
C ARG A 454 -14.76 -11.65 -3.96
N PRO A 455 -15.75 -10.75 -3.79
CA PRO A 455 -16.63 -10.79 -2.61
C PRO A 455 -17.35 -12.14 -2.54
N ARG A 456 -17.78 -12.55 -1.33
CA ARG A 456 -18.58 -13.77 -1.13
C ARG A 456 -20.06 -13.53 -1.44
N PHE A 457 -20.35 -12.98 -2.63
CA PHE A 457 -21.71 -12.79 -3.11
C PHE A 457 -22.38 -14.17 -3.27
N ARG A 458 -23.48 -14.43 -2.54
CA ARG A 458 -24.17 -15.73 -2.55
C ARG A 458 -25.45 -15.70 -3.39
N SER A 459 -26.27 -14.68 -3.19
CA SER A 459 -27.51 -14.42 -3.93
C SER A 459 -27.80 -12.91 -3.86
N ALA A 460 -28.70 -12.42 -4.72
CA ALA A 460 -29.14 -11.03 -4.68
C ALA A 460 -29.85 -10.72 -3.35
N GLU A 461 -30.82 -11.54 -2.90
CA GLU A 461 -31.61 -11.21 -1.70
C GLU A 461 -30.76 -11.05 -0.43
N LYS A 462 -29.65 -11.81 -0.32
CA LYS A 462 -28.72 -11.67 0.82
C LYS A 462 -27.80 -10.45 0.71
N ALA A 463 -27.48 -10.01 -0.51
CA ALA A 463 -26.82 -8.73 -0.72
C ALA A 463 -27.79 -7.56 -0.45
N ASP A 464 -29.03 -7.64 -0.92
CA ASP A 464 -30.08 -6.65 -0.70
C ASP A 464 -30.46 -6.52 0.78
N ALA A 465 -30.55 -7.63 1.53
CA ALA A 465 -30.75 -7.59 2.98
C ALA A 465 -29.61 -6.86 3.71
N VAL A 466 -28.35 -7.09 3.31
CA VAL A 466 -27.18 -6.36 3.86
C VAL A 466 -27.21 -4.88 3.48
N LEU A 467 -27.59 -4.54 2.24
CA LEU A 467 -27.72 -3.15 1.80
C LEU A 467 -28.87 -2.42 2.49
N GLY A 468 -30.03 -3.07 2.62
CA GLY A 468 -31.21 -2.55 3.31
C GLY A 468 -30.95 -2.31 4.79
N PHE A 469 -30.29 -3.26 5.47
CA PHE A 469 -29.84 -3.07 6.84
C PHE A 469 -28.87 -1.88 6.95
N LEU A 470 -27.83 -1.81 6.12
CA LEU A 470 -26.87 -0.70 6.18
C LEU A 470 -27.55 0.67 5.92
N LYS A 471 -28.46 0.76 4.94
CA LYS A 471 -29.30 1.95 4.71
C LYS A 471 -30.14 2.31 5.94
N SER A 472 -30.79 1.32 6.59
CA SER A 472 -31.58 1.54 7.82
C SER A 472 -30.76 2.06 9.00
N GLN A 473 -29.45 1.78 9.03
CA GLN A 473 -28.52 2.30 10.04
C GLN A 473 -27.87 3.63 9.61
N GLY A 474 -28.33 4.29 8.54
CA GLY A 474 -27.78 5.56 8.04
C GLY A 474 -26.52 5.45 7.17
N LEU A 475 -26.18 4.26 6.66
CA LEU A 475 -25.11 4.06 5.68
C LEU A 475 -25.71 3.95 4.26
N ASP A 476 -25.85 5.10 3.60
CA ASP A 476 -26.43 5.22 2.26
C ASP A 476 -25.43 5.80 1.23
N GLY A 477 -25.92 5.99 -0.01
CA GLY A 477 -25.28 6.80 -1.05
C GLY A 477 -23.77 6.63 -1.19
N ALA A 478 -23.03 7.74 -1.03
CA ALA A 478 -21.58 7.76 -1.18
C ALA A 478 -20.84 7.01 -0.06
N ASN A 479 -21.37 6.99 1.16
CA ASN A 479 -20.75 6.28 2.28
C ASN A 479 -20.86 4.76 2.12
N LEU A 480 -22.03 4.27 1.70
CA LEU A 480 -22.29 2.87 1.38
C LEU A 480 -21.36 2.37 0.26
N ARG A 481 -21.26 3.09 -0.87
CA ARG A 481 -20.32 2.76 -1.95
C ARG A 481 -18.87 2.71 -1.48
N LYS A 482 -18.45 3.68 -0.67
CA LYS A 482 -17.09 3.78 -0.10
C LYS A 482 -16.78 2.62 0.86
N LEU A 483 -17.76 2.23 1.70
CA LEU A 483 -17.66 1.08 2.60
C LEU A 483 -17.58 -0.24 1.82
N ILE A 484 -18.45 -0.44 0.82
CA ILE A 484 -18.43 -1.59 -0.09
C ILE A 484 -17.09 -1.67 -0.82
N THR A 485 -16.54 -0.54 -1.30
CA THR A 485 -15.23 -0.49 -1.96
C THR A 485 -14.09 -0.97 -1.07
N TRP A 486 -14.11 -0.61 0.21
CA TRP A 486 -13.10 -1.05 1.18
C TRP A 486 -13.32 -2.47 1.70
N MET A 487 -14.58 -2.91 1.81
CA MET A 487 -14.95 -4.21 2.37
C MET A 487 -15.96 -4.97 1.49
N PRO A 488 -15.62 -5.35 0.24
CA PRO A 488 -16.56 -6.04 -0.65
C PRO A 488 -17.13 -7.34 -0.07
N LYS A 489 -16.40 -7.96 0.87
CA LYS A 489 -16.82 -9.19 1.58
C LYS A 489 -18.11 -9.04 2.40
N LEU A 490 -18.61 -7.82 2.65
CA LEU A 490 -19.87 -7.55 3.35
C LEU A 490 -21.07 -8.29 2.73
N PHE A 491 -21.14 -8.41 1.40
CA PHE A 491 -22.22 -9.14 0.70
C PHE A 491 -22.31 -10.65 1.02
N GLY A 492 -21.28 -11.21 1.67
CA GLY A 492 -21.25 -12.61 2.11
C GLY A 492 -21.37 -12.78 3.61
N TRP A 493 -21.79 -11.74 4.32
CA TRP A 493 -22.00 -11.74 5.77
C TRP A 493 -23.49 -11.75 6.08
N ASP A 494 -23.83 -12.29 7.24
CA ASP A 494 -25.18 -12.35 7.76
C ASP A 494 -25.52 -11.07 8.54
N VAL A 495 -26.78 -10.62 8.50
CA VAL A 495 -27.21 -9.38 9.15
C VAL A 495 -27.31 -9.60 10.67
N GLU A 496 -28.17 -10.53 11.10
CA GLU A 496 -28.53 -10.72 12.50
C GLU A 496 -27.39 -11.27 13.36
N THR A 497 -26.61 -12.23 12.84
CA THR A 497 -25.53 -12.85 13.61
C THR A 497 -24.21 -12.07 13.58
N ASN A 498 -24.04 -11.10 12.67
CA ASN A 498 -22.73 -10.48 12.44
C ASN A 498 -22.73 -8.96 12.21
N LEU A 499 -23.74 -8.36 11.57
CA LEU A 499 -23.80 -6.89 11.40
C LEU A 499 -24.56 -6.20 12.53
N ALA A 500 -25.84 -6.54 12.73
CA ALA A 500 -26.70 -5.92 13.74
C ALA A 500 -26.09 -5.90 15.16
N PRO A 501 -25.42 -6.97 15.65
CA PRO A 501 -24.80 -6.97 16.97
C PRO A 501 -23.68 -5.93 17.12
N LYS A 502 -23.03 -5.50 16.02
CA LYS A 502 -21.96 -4.48 16.07
C LYS A 502 -22.49 -3.06 16.09
N PHE A 503 -23.59 -2.78 15.36
CA PHE A 503 -24.28 -1.50 15.46
C PHE A 503 -24.93 -1.34 16.83
N LYS A 504 -25.56 -2.41 17.36
CA LYS A 504 -26.04 -2.44 18.74
C LYS A 504 -24.89 -2.20 19.74
N PHE A 505 -23.78 -2.93 19.66
CA PHE A 505 -22.62 -2.73 20.55
C PHE A 505 -22.05 -1.29 20.52
N LEU A 506 -22.09 -0.58 19.38
CA LEU A 506 -21.72 0.83 19.33
C LEU A 506 -22.73 1.73 20.05
N ARG A 507 -24.05 1.51 19.86
CA ARG A 507 -25.11 2.20 20.62
C ARG A 507 -24.99 1.95 22.13
N ASP A 508 -24.82 0.69 22.53
CA ASP A 508 -24.64 0.27 23.93
C ASP A 508 -23.38 0.91 24.58
N MET A 509 -22.37 1.28 23.77
CA MET A 509 -21.21 2.05 24.24
C MET A 509 -21.46 3.56 24.40
N GLY A 510 -22.57 4.10 23.91
CA GLY A 510 -22.89 5.54 23.96
C GLY A 510 -22.56 6.31 22.68
N PHE A 511 -22.53 5.64 21.52
CA PHE A 511 -22.57 6.32 20.22
C PHE A 511 -24.02 6.62 19.82
N SER A 512 -24.30 7.83 19.33
CA SER A 512 -25.51 8.07 18.53
C SER A 512 -25.44 7.28 17.21
N GLU A 513 -26.55 7.15 16.50
CA GLU A 513 -26.55 6.38 15.24
C GLU A 513 -25.62 7.01 14.18
N SER A 514 -25.66 8.34 14.05
CA SER A 514 -24.75 9.11 13.20
C SER A 514 -23.28 9.01 13.64
N ASP A 515 -23.00 8.99 14.95
CA ASP A 515 -21.64 8.76 15.44
C ASP A 515 -21.16 7.32 15.21
N ALA A 516 -22.04 6.32 15.31
CA ALA A 516 -21.71 4.92 15.03
C ALA A 516 -21.38 4.72 13.54
N VAL A 517 -22.16 5.32 12.64
CA VAL A 517 -21.87 5.40 11.20
C VAL A 517 -20.51 6.05 10.95
N ASN A 518 -20.26 7.22 11.55
CA ASN A 518 -18.98 7.92 11.41
C ASN A 518 -17.81 7.07 11.93
N ALA A 519 -17.95 6.44 13.10
CA ALA A 519 -16.94 5.55 13.67
C ALA A 519 -16.64 4.35 12.75
N ILE A 520 -17.66 3.76 12.12
CA ILE A 520 -17.50 2.69 11.12
C ILE A 520 -16.80 3.20 9.86
N MET A 521 -17.17 4.38 9.35
CA MET A 521 -16.54 4.97 8.16
C MET A 521 -15.10 5.43 8.39
N LEU A 522 -14.71 5.71 9.64
CA LEU A 522 -13.34 6.01 10.03
C LEU A 522 -12.55 4.74 10.39
N HIS A 523 -13.23 3.71 10.90
CA HIS A 523 -12.65 2.43 11.33
C HIS A 523 -13.41 1.19 10.79
N PRO A 524 -13.42 0.93 9.46
CA PRO A 524 -14.19 -0.19 8.89
C PRO A 524 -13.79 -1.56 9.47
N ALA A 525 -12.56 -1.69 9.97
CA ALA A 525 -12.07 -2.85 10.69
C ALA A 525 -12.99 -3.29 11.85
N ILE A 526 -13.71 -2.38 12.52
CA ILE A 526 -14.71 -2.68 13.57
C ILE A 526 -15.68 -3.77 13.07
N LEU A 527 -16.19 -3.64 11.85
CA LEU A 527 -17.14 -4.58 11.27
C LEU A 527 -16.55 -6.00 11.10
N SER A 528 -15.24 -6.12 10.96
CA SER A 528 -14.53 -7.40 10.74
C SER A 528 -14.03 -8.09 12.02
N LEU A 529 -14.05 -7.43 13.18
CA LEU A 529 -13.52 -7.98 14.43
C LEU A 529 -14.63 -8.70 15.22
N SER A 530 -14.24 -9.75 15.96
CA SER A 530 -15.12 -10.35 16.97
C SER A 530 -15.32 -9.35 18.12
N ILE A 531 -16.57 -9.11 18.52
CA ILE A 531 -16.91 -8.19 19.61
C ILE A 531 -16.19 -8.65 20.90
N GLN A 532 -16.51 -9.86 21.37
CA GLN A 532 -15.99 -10.38 22.64
C GLN A 532 -14.50 -10.79 22.56
N LYS A 533 -14.09 -11.49 21.49
CA LYS A 533 -12.71 -12.03 21.41
C LYS A 533 -11.66 -11.01 20.96
N THR A 534 -12.02 -9.79 20.56
CA THR A 534 -11.02 -8.83 20.04
C THR A 534 -11.37 -7.37 20.23
N LEU A 535 -12.59 -6.94 19.89
CA LEU A 535 -12.94 -5.51 19.91
C LEU A 535 -13.07 -4.99 21.35
N LEU A 536 -13.79 -5.69 22.23
CA LEU A 536 -13.97 -5.30 23.63
C LEU A 536 -12.66 -5.33 24.43
N PRO A 537 -11.78 -6.36 24.36
CA PRO A 537 -10.46 -6.32 24.98
C PRO A 537 -9.60 -5.15 24.47
N LYS A 538 -9.62 -4.86 23.16
CA LYS A 538 -8.92 -3.68 22.62
C LYS A 538 -9.45 -2.38 23.20
N LEU A 539 -10.78 -2.22 23.25
CA LEU A 539 -11.41 -1.00 23.76
C LEU A 539 -11.09 -0.79 25.24
N LYS A 540 -11.19 -1.83 26.09
CA LYS A 540 -10.81 -1.75 27.51
C LYS A 540 -9.35 -1.36 27.73
N PHE A 541 -8.43 -1.89 26.91
CA PHE A 541 -7.02 -1.47 26.95
C PHE A 541 -6.84 0.01 26.60
N TRP A 542 -7.48 0.48 25.52
CA TRP A 542 -7.39 1.90 25.13
C TRP A 542 -8.11 2.82 26.12
N GLU A 543 -9.21 2.38 26.73
CA GLU A 543 -9.93 3.08 27.80
C GLU A 543 -9.03 3.30 29.02
N SER A 544 -8.32 2.26 29.45
CA SER A 544 -7.31 2.32 30.52
C SER A 544 -6.19 3.32 30.16
N LEU A 545 -5.58 3.17 28.98
CA LEU A 545 -4.50 4.05 28.52
C LEU A 545 -4.94 5.52 28.33
N PHE A 546 -6.21 5.76 28.02
CA PHE A 546 -6.82 7.09 27.98
C PHE A 546 -7.34 7.57 29.35
N GLY A 547 -7.46 6.68 30.34
CA GLY A 547 -8.02 6.92 31.67
C GLY A 547 -9.48 7.40 31.67
N SER A 548 -10.26 7.16 30.61
CA SER A 548 -11.71 7.40 30.58
C SER A 548 -12.37 6.91 29.28
N LYS A 549 -13.62 6.45 29.40
CA LYS A 549 -14.51 6.13 28.27
C LYS A 549 -14.72 7.34 27.36
N GLU A 550 -14.86 8.54 27.92
CA GLU A 550 -15.10 9.77 27.15
C GLU A 550 -13.94 10.12 26.21
N ILE A 551 -12.69 10.03 26.67
CA ILE A 551 -11.52 10.29 25.82
C ILE A 551 -11.38 9.19 24.75
N LEU A 552 -11.76 7.94 25.05
CA LEU A 552 -11.87 6.88 24.05
C LEU A 552 -12.89 7.24 22.95
N LEU A 553 -14.14 7.53 23.32
CA LEU A 553 -15.21 7.92 22.38
C LEU A 553 -14.80 9.15 21.54
N LYS A 554 -14.20 10.16 22.17
CA LYS A 554 -13.69 11.38 21.52
C LYS A 554 -12.54 11.11 20.54
N ASN A 555 -11.72 10.09 20.77
CA ASN A 555 -10.67 9.67 19.84
C ASN A 555 -11.20 8.80 18.68
N LEU A 556 -12.28 8.04 18.90
CA LEU A 556 -12.97 7.27 17.85
C LEU A 556 -13.73 8.18 16.88
N ARG A 557 -14.50 9.16 17.39
CA ARG A 557 -15.13 10.22 16.58
C ARG A 557 -14.13 11.00 15.70
N LYS A 558 -12.87 11.11 16.13
CA LYS A 558 -11.78 11.77 15.38
C LYS A 558 -11.09 10.89 14.32
N GLY A 559 -11.41 9.60 14.25
CA GLY A 559 -10.84 8.70 13.25
C GLY A 559 -9.36 8.41 13.41
N ASN A 560 -8.81 8.54 14.62
CA ASN A 560 -7.44 8.14 14.93
C ASN A 560 -7.31 6.61 14.77
N ARG A 561 -6.46 6.12 13.86
CA ARG A 561 -6.42 4.70 13.44
C ARG A 561 -5.75 3.75 14.45
N PHE A 562 -6.19 3.77 15.72
CA PHE A 562 -5.58 2.94 16.77
C PHE A 562 -6.20 1.53 16.88
N ILE A 563 -7.53 1.38 16.73
CA ILE A 563 -8.23 0.07 16.80
C ILE A 563 -7.68 -0.97 15.81
N SER A 564 -7.24 -0.54 14.62
CA SER A 564 -6.77 -1.43 13.55
C SER A 564 -5.47 -2.18 13.87
N ASN A 565 -4.64 -1.65 14.77
CA ASN A 565 -3.30 -2.20 15.05
C ASN A 565 -3.32 -3.28 16.14
N SER A 566 -2.28 -4.12 16.21
CA SER A 566 -2.15 -5.12 17.29
C SER A 566 -1.65 -4.44 18.57
N ILE A 567 -2.29 -4.71 19.71
CA ILE A 567 -1.81 -4.18 20.99
C ILE A 567 -0.50 -4.89 21.37
N GLU A 568 -0.52 -6.22 21.38
CA GLU A 568 0.60 -7.05 21.80
C GLU A 568 1.84 -6.91 20.90
N ASN A 569 1.65 -6.75 19.58
CA ASN A 569 2.77 -6.75 18.62
C ASN A 569 3.23 -5.34 18.19
N VAL A 570 2.54 -4.27 18.64
CA VAL A 570 2.85 -2.89 18.22
C VAL A 570 2.79 -1.93 19.40
N VAL A 571 1.64 -1.86 20.07
CA VAL A 571 1.43 -0.85 21.12
C VAL A 571 2.25 -1.16 22.37
N ARG A 572 2.27 -2.40 22.87
CA ARG A 572 3.09 -2.77 24.04
C ARG A 572 4.60 -2.65 23.80
N PRO A 573 5.19 -3.13 22.68
CA PRO A 573 6.60 -2.89 22.38
C PRO A 573 6.97 -1.40 22.35
N ASN A 574 6.07 -0.54 21.86
CA ASN A 574 6.29 0.90 21.82
C ASN A 574 6.13 1.57 23.20
N LEU A 575 5.17 1.14 24.02
CA LEU A 575 5.01 1.63 25.40
C LEU A 575 6.17 1.19 26.30
N ASN A 576 6.55 -0.09 26.24
CA ASN A 576 7.71 -0.64 26.92
C ASN A 576 8.98 0.11 26.51
N PHE A 577 9.21 0.35 25.21
CA PHE A 577 10.35 1.17 24.75
C PHE A 577 10.39 2.57 25.40
N LEU A 578 9.25 3.26 25.44
CA LEU A 578 9.20 4.60 26.05
C LEU A 578 9.48 4.58 27.56
N ARG A 579 9.06 3.53 28.27
CA ARG A 579 9.30 3.38 29.71
C ARG A 579 10.74 2.91 29.99
N ASP A 580 11.13 1.80 29.38
CA ASP A 580 12.29 0.97 29.79
C ASP A 580 13.61 1.45 29.17
N GLU A 581 13.63 1.82 27.89
CA GLU A 581 14.84 2.30 27.18
C GLU A 581 14.89 3.83 27.04
N CYS A 582 13.74 4.52 27.09
CA CYS A 582 13.68 5.98 27.01
C CYS A 582 13.48 6.68 28.36
N GLY A 583 13.19 5.95 29.45
CA GLY A 583 13.01 6.50 30.79
C GLY A 583 11.83 7.47 30.94
N ILE A 584 10.79 7.36 30.11
CA ILE A 584 9.64 8.27 30.11
C ILE A 584 8.50 7.67 30.95
N PRO A 585 8.07 8.31 32.05
CA PRO A 585 7.01 7.79 32.91
C PRO A 585 5.68 7.60 32.17
N GLU A 586 4.96 6.52 32.52
CA GLU A 586 3.75 6.08 31.82
C GLU A 586 2.62 7.14 31.86
N GLU A 587 2.52 7.95 32.91
CA GLU A 587 1.64 9.12 32.98
C GLU A 587 1.89 10.13 31.84
N ARG A 588 3.17 10.39 31.54
CA ARG A 588 3.61 11.38 30.55
C ARG A 588 3.35 10.87 29.14
N VAL A 589 3.59 9.58 28.93
CA VAL A 589 3.23 8.84 27.71
C VAL A 589 1.71 8.88 27.50
N SER A 590 0.94 8.57 28.54
CA SER A 590 -0.54 8.61 28.54
C SER A 590 -1.08 10.01 28.24
N LEU A 591 -0.52 11.06 28.84
CA LEU A 591 -0.93 12.46 28.58
C LEU A 591 -0.75 12.87 27.11
N ALA A 592 0.30 12.40 26.45
CA ALA A 592 0.50 12.62 25.01
C ALA A 592 -0.48 11.79 24.17
N ILE A 593 -0.64 10.50 24.50
CA ILE A 593 -1.50 9.57 23.77
C ILE A 593 -2.99 9.96 23.86
N LYS A 594 -3.48 10.45 25.01
CA LYS A 594 -4.85 10.99 25.18
C LYS A 594 -5.21 12.06 24.14
N LYS A 595 -4.23 12.86 23.69
CA LYS A 595 -4.42 13.89 22.65
C LYS A 595 -4.11 13.38 21.24
N HIS A 596 -3.08 12.56 21.09
CA HIS A 596 -2.53 12.17 19.78
C HIS A 596 -2.10 10.68 19.72
N PRO A 597 -3.04 9.71 19.74
CA PRO A 597 -2.71 8.28 19.80
C PRO A 597 -2.16 7.70 18.49
N SER A 598 -1.94 8.51 17.45
CA SER A 598 -1.51 8.03 16.14
C SER A 598 -0.04 7.60 16.07
N PHE A 599 0.84 8.14 16.92
CA PHE A 599 2.28 7.85 16.84
C PHE A 599 2.67 6.52 17.51
N ILE A 600 2.00 6.15 18.62
CA ILE A 600 2.29 4.92 19.36
C ILE A 600 1.86 3.64 18.62
N VAL A 601 1.08 3.78 17.54
CA VAL A 601 0.60 2.67 16.69
C VAL A 601 1.41 2.50 15.39
N LEU A 602 2.57 3.14 15.29
CA LEU A 602 3.59 2.85 14.27
C LEU A 602 4.22 1.46 14.51
N ASN A 603 4.62 0.76 13.45
CA ASN A 603 5.43 -0.47 13.59
C ASN A 603 6.70 -0.17 14.44
N PRO A 604 7.17 -1.09 15.29
CA PRO A 604 8.24 -0.82 16.26
C PRO A 604 9.54 -0.27 15.63
N ASP A 605 9.97 -0.79 14.48
CA ASP A 605 11.18 -0.33 13.78
C ASP A 605 11.03 1.13 13.30
N THR A 606 9.83 1.45 12.78
CA THR A 606 9.45 2.81 12.37
C THR A 606 9.32 3.75 13.57
N PHE A 607 8.97 3.21 14.74
CA PHE A 607 8.87 3.97 15.99
C PHE A 607 10.24 4.25 16.63
N ARG A 608 11.17 3.26 16.63
CA ARG A 608 12.60 3.48 16.94
C ARG A 608 13.16 4.60 16.06
N ALA A 609 13.07 4.46 14.74
CA ALA A 609 13.56 5.42 13.76
C ALA A 609 12.87 6.82 13.78
N LEU A 610 11.79 6.98 14.56
CA LEU A 610 11.15 8.26 14.88
C LEU A 610 11.72 8.87 16.17
N VAL A 611 12.02 8.05 17.17
CA VAL A 611 12.69 8.45 18.41
C VAL A 611 14.14 8.84 18.15
N ASP A 612 14.89 8.04 17.39
CA ASP A 612 16.27 8.36 16.97
C ASP A 612 16.35 9.73 16.25
N ARG A 613 15.32 10.05 15.45
CA ARG A 613 15.17 11.33 14.74
C ARG A 613 14.87 12.50 15.68
N ALA A 614 14.23 12.27 16.83
CA ALA A 614 13.99 13.29 17.85
C ALA A 614 15.22 13.47 18.77
N ASP A 615 15.93 12.38 19.10
CA ASP A 615 17.20 12.41 19.82
C ASP A 615 18.27 13.16 19.01
N GLY A 616 18.30 12.97 17.68
CA GLY A 616 19.15 13.73 16.75
C GLY A 616 18.88 15.24 16.68
N LEU A 617 17.82 15.75 17.34
CA LEU A 617 17.58 17.19 17.55
C LEU A 617 18.10 17.67 18.92
N GLY A 618 18.71 16.80 19.73
CA GLY A 618 19.24 17.11 21.05
C GLY A 618 18.16 17.56 22.04
N VAL A 619 17.00 16.89 22.04
CA VAL A 619 15.89 17.15 22.97
C VAL A 619 15.92 16.09 24.06
N PRO A 620 16.04 16.43 25.36
CA PRO A 620 16.08 15.43 26.41
C PRO A 620 14.80 14.58 26.45
N ARG A 621 14.92 13.25 26.41
CA ARG A 621 13.79 12.27 26.40
C ARG A 621 12.79 12.51 27.53
N GLY A 622 13.27 12.90 28.72
CA GLY A 622 12.41 13.24 29.87
C GLY A 622 11.53 14.48 29.69
N SER A 623 11.82 15.37 28.72
CA SER A 623 11.08 16.62 28.52
C SER A 623 9.66 16.38 27.99
N ARG A 624 8.69 17.17 28.46
CA ARG A 624 7.33 17.23 27.86
C ARG A 624 7.37 17.60 26.37
N MET A 625 8.41 18.29 25.91
CA MET A 625 8.59 18.63 24.49
C MET A 625 8.96 17.43 23.62
N PHE A 626 9.61 16.40 24.18
CA PHE A 626 10.06 15.22 23.42
C PHE A 626 8.88 14.50 22.77
N LEU A 627 7.84 14.15 23.55
CA LEU A 627 6.63 13.49 23.05
C LEU A 627 5.83 14.37 22.06
N TRP A 628 5.88 15.69 22.19
CA TRP A 628 5.31 16.62 21.20
C TRP A 628 6.10 16.51 19.88
N ILE A 629 7.43 16.54 19.94
CA ILE A 629 8.31 16.40 18.77
C ILE A 629 8.11 15.04 18.08
N LEU A 630 7.95 13.93 18.81
CA LEU A 630 7.57 12.64 18.22
C LEU A 630 6.27 12.74 17.41
N TYR A 631 5.23 13.37 17.97
CA TYR A 631 3.95 13.55 17.28
C TYR A 631 4.07 14.42 16.01
N VAL A 632 4.84 15.52 16.04
CA VAL A 632 5.10 16.36 14.85
C VAL A 632 5.90 15.58 13.80
N LEU A 633 7.01 14.97 14.19
CA LEU A 633 7.89 14.25 13.26
C LEU A 633 7.20 13.01 12.65
N HIS A 634 6.23 12.41 13.35
CA HIS A 634 5.32 11.40 12.79
C HIS A 634 4.44 11.98 11.66
N ALA A 635 3.95 13.21 11.80
CA ALA A 635 3.13 13.88 10.79
C ALA A 635 3.95 14.48 9.62
N VAL A 636 5.27 14.63 9.78
CA VAL A 636 6.16 15.34 8.85
C VAL A 636 7.22 14.38 8.28
N SER A 637 7.10 14.04 7.00
CA SER A 637 8.04 13.14 6.31
C SER A 637 9.47 13.72 6.27
N ARG A 638 10.47 12.86 6.03
CA ARG A 638 11.89 13.28 6.01
C ARG A 638 12.15 14.31 4.90
N GLU A 639 11.53 14.13 3.73
CA GLU A 639 11.67 15.02 2.57
C GLU A 639 11.03 16.39 2.81
N LYS A 640 9.86 16.43 3.49
CA LYS A 640 9.22 17.70 3.87
C LYS A 640 10.08 18.46 4.88
N PHE A 641 10.59 17.77 5.89
CA PHE A 641 11.46 18.36 6.91
C PHE A 641 12.74 18.92 6.30
N GLU A 642 13.41 18.16 5.43
CA GLU A 642 14.61 18.58 4.72
C GLU A 642 14.37 19.80 3.82
N ALA A 643 13.22 19.86 3.13
CA ALA A 643 12.81 21.04 2.37
C ALA A 643 12.48 22.24 3.27
N GLN A 644 11.97 22.03 4.48
CA GLN A 644 11.76 23.08 5.47
C GLN A 644 13.10 23.60 6.04
N VAL A 645 14.08 22.74 6.35
CA VAL A 645 15.45 23.16 6.71
C VAL A 645 16.02 24.06 5.61
N LYS A 646 16.03 23.58 4.36
CA LYS A 646 16.57 24.34 3.21
C LYS A 646 15.87 25.68 2.99
N LEU A 647 14.55 25.74 3.20
CA LEU A 647 13.81 27.00 3.16
C LEU A 647 14.29 27.97 4.25
N MET A 648 14.34 27.56 5.51
CA MET A 648 14.74 28.46 6.61
C MET A 648 16.20 28.90 6.47
N ASN A 649 17.09 28.02 6.00
CA ASN A 649 18.49 28.35 5.71
C ASN A 649 18.59 29.41 4.59
N SER A 650 17.67 29.44 3.62
CA SER A 650 17.61 30.52 2.61
C SER A 650 17.13 31.88 3.16
N PHE A 651 16.53 31.90 4.35
CA PHE A 651 16.30 33.11 5.16
C PHE A 651 17.40 33.34 6.21
N GLY A 652 18.55 32.65 6.12
CA GLY A 652 19.69 32.87 7.01
C GLY A 652 19.61 32.16 8.37
N TRP A 653 18.72 31.18 8.57
CA TRP A 653 18.79 30.32 9.76
C TRP A 653 19.99 29.38 9.69
N SER A 654 20.70 29.23 10.81
CA SER A 654 21.62 28.11 11.02
C SER A 654 20.87 26.82 11.40
N ASN A 655 21.55 25.67 11.33
CA ASN A 655 20.99 24.42 11.85
C ASN A 655 20.66 24.52 13.35
N SER A 656 21.45 25.28 14.11
CA SER A 656 21.22 25.62 15.53
C SER A 656 19.95 26.45 15.75
N ASP A 657 19.67 27.41 14.87
CA ASP A 657 18.42 28.19 14.89
C ASP A 657 17.21 27.30 14.62
N PHE A 658 17.28 26.46 13.58
CA PHE A 658 16.19 25.53 13.24
C PHE A 658 15.89 24.54 14.38
N ILE A 659 16.93 24.00 15.03
CA ILE A 659 16.80 23.13 16.21
C ILE A 659 16.23 23.92 17.41
N THR A 660 16.66 25.16 17.63
CA THR A 660 16.15 26.03 18.71
C THR A 660 14.67 26.36 18.52
N ALA A 661 14.26 26.65 17.29
CA ALA A 661 12.87 26.90 16.94
C ALA A 661 11.99 25.67 17.20
N ILE A 662 12.45 24.47 16.80
CA ILE A 662 11.74 23.21 17.06
C ILE A 662 11.65 22.91 18.56
N LYS A 663 12.71 23.16 19.33
CA LYS A 663 12.73 23.00 20.79
C LYS A 663 11.73 23.90 21.53
N LYS A 664 11.29 25.01 20.91
CA LYS A 664 10.33 25.96 21.49
C LYS A 664 8.90 25.81 20.94
N TYR A 665 8.75 25.60 19.62
CA TYR A 665 7.44 25.57 18.94
C TYR A 665 7.48 24.62 17.72
N PRO A 666 7.47 23.29 17.90
CA PRO A 666 7.64 22.34 16.79
C PRO A 666 6.49 22.36 15.77
N GLN A 667 5.36 23.02 16.08
CA GLN A 667 4.14 23.00 15.28
C GLN A 667 4.29 23.68 13.91
N PHE A 668 5.25 24.59 13.71
CA PHE A 668 5.46 25.23 12.39
C PHE A 668 5.85 24.21 11.30
N LEU A 669 6.47 23.08 11.67
CA LEU A 669 6.75 21.98 10.74
C LEU A 669 5.47 21.39 10.13
N GLY A 670 4.31 21.58 10.76
CA GLY A 670 3.00 21.19 10.22
C GLY A 670 2.60 21.95 8.95
N LEU A 671 3.02 23.23 8.80
CA LEU A 671 2.65 24.12 7.69
C LEU A 671 3.09 23.60 6.32
N SER A 672 2.48 24.07 5.23
CA SER A 672 3.04 23.85 3.88
C SER A 672 4.32 24.67 3.70
N ILE A 673 5.18 24.26 2.77
CA ILE A 673 6.43 24.98 2.44
C ILE A 673 6.09 26.40 1.95
N GLU A 674 5.07 26.54 1.09
CA GLU A 674 4.61 27.84 0.58
C GLU A 674 4.05 28.77 1.67
N LEU A 675 3.30 28.23 2.66
CA LEU A 675 2.78 29.04 3.76
C LEU A 675 3.88 29.42 4.75
N LEU A 676 4.85 28.54 4.99
CA LEU A 676 6.04 28.86 5.79
C LEU A 676 6.90 29.93 5.07
N GLN A 677 7.03 29.85 3.75
CA GLN A 677 7.72 30.85 2.93
C GLN A 677 7.03 32.21 3.03
N ARG A 678 5.74 32.34 2.69
CA ARG A 678 4.99 33.62 2.80
C ARG A 678 5.10 34.24 4.20
N LYS A 679 5.14 33.42 5.25
CA LYS A 679 5.32 33.86 6.63
C LYS A 679 6.73 34.37 6.92
N MET A 680 7.77 33.74 6.40
CA MET A 680 9.15 34.21 6.55
C MET A 680 9.44 35.44 5.70
N GLU A 681 8.88 35.51 4.48
CA GLU A 681 8.93 36.72 3.65
C GLU A 681 8.32 37.90 4.39
N PHE A 682 7.09 37.76 4.90
CA PHE A 682 6.44 38.79 5.70
C PHE A 682 7.26 39.18 6.95
N LEU A 683 7.63 38.20 7.80
CA LEU A 683 8.29 38.50 9.07
C LEU A 683 9.70 39.07 8.92
N VAL A 684 10.44 38.70 7.87
CA VAL A 684 11.84 39.16 7.66
C VAL A 684 11.91 40.41 6.77
N LYS A 685 11.14 40.47 5.66
CA LYS A 685 11.21 41.58 4.70
C LYS A 685 10.31 42.74 5.10
N ASP A 686 9.04 42.44 5.38
CA ASP A 686 8.02 43.48 5.58
C ASP A 686 8.04 43.98 7.05
N VAL A 687 8.14 43.06 8.01
CA VAL A 687 8.20 43.39 9.46
C VAL A 687 9.63 43.71 9.94
N GLY A 688 10.65 43.31 9.18
CA GLY A 688 12.06 43.58 9.52
C GLY A 688 12.61 42.83 10.73
N ILE A 689 12.04 41.67 11.09
CA ILE A 689 12.52 40.86 12.23
C ILE A 689 13.73 40.03 11.79
N ALA A 690 14.82 40.10 12.58
CA ALA A 690 16.00 39.27 12.34
C ALA A 690 15.64 37.77 12.31
N PRO A 691 16.15 36.98 11.36
CA PRO A 691 15.78 35.56 11.25
C PRO A 691 16.07 34.76 12.53
N SER A 692 17.20 35.01 13.19
CA SER A 692 17.58 34.41 14.48
C SER A 692 16.60 34.76 15.62
N ASP A 693 16.04 35.98 15.66
CA ASP A 693 14.99 36.35 16.61
C ASP A 693 13.71 35.53 16.37
N ILE A 694 13.35 35.28 15.10
CA ILE A 694 12.21 34.39 14.77
C ILE A 694 12.51 32.95 15.23
N ALA A 695 13.76 32.49 15.13
CA ALA A 695 14.15 31.17 15.62
C ALA A 695 14.13 31.05 17.15
N TYR A 696 14.52 32.12 17.85
CA TYR A 696 14.43 32.21 19.31
C TYR A 696 12.98 32.43 19.80
N HIS A 697 12.12 33.05 18.97
CA HIS A 697 10.73 33.36 19.28
C HIS A 697 9.72 32.90 18.19
N PRO A 698 9.63 31.58 17.90
CA PRO A 698 8.94 31.03 16.71
C PRO A 698 7.40 31.05 16.72
N THR A 699 6.74 31.55 17.76
CA THR A 699 5.27 31.52 17.85
C THR A 699 4.50 32.29 16.76
N PRO A 700 5.02 33.40 16.14
CA PRO A 700 4.35 34.06 15.03
C PRO A 700 4.14 33.15 13.81
N LEU A 701 5.02 32.16 13.59
CA LEU A 701 4.85 31.16 12.54
C LEU A 701 3.53 30.39 12.71
N GLY A 702 3.06 30.19 13.94
CA GLY A 702 1.78 29.53 14.26
C GLY A 702 0.51 30.39 14.16
N LEU A 703 0.61 31.71 13.99
CA LEU A 703 -0.54 32.62 13.94
C LEU A 703 -1.17 32.69 12.53
N SER A 704 -2.39 33.21 12.38
CA SER A 704 -2.92 33.52 11.05
C SER A 704 -2.11 34.64 10.40
N LEU A 705 -1.75 34.50 9.12
CA LEU A 705 -1.04 35.56 8.39
C LEU A 705 -2.01 36.73 8.14
N GLU A 706 -3.04 36.48 7.32
CA GLU A 706 -4.05 37.47 6.94
C GLU A 706 -4.84 37.94 8.18
N LYS A 707 -5.52 37.05 8.91
CA LYS A 707 -6.39 37.43 10.05
C LYS A 707 -5.66 37.77 11.38
N ARG A 708 -4.33 37.96 11.41
CA ARG A 708 -3.63 38.35 12.67
C ARG A 708 -2.26 38.99 12.53
N LEU A 709 -1.39 38.54 11.62
CA LEU A 709 -0.06 39.14 11.51
C LEU A 709 -0.13 40.48 10.77
N ILE A 710 -0.82 40.53 9.63
CA ILE A 710 -0.91 41.73 8.78
C ILE A 710 -1.70 42.88 9.45
N PRO A 711 -2.92 42.71 9.99
CA PRO A 711 -3.66 43.79 10.66
C PRO A 711 -2.91 44.34 11.88
N ARG A 712 -2.20 43.48 12.62
CA ARG A 712 -1.39 43.93 13.76
C ARG A 712 -0.14 44.66 13.31
N PHE A 713 0.48 44.25 12.21
CA PHE A 713 1.60 45.00 11.63
C PHE A 713 1.18 46.41 11.22
N ARG A 714 0.05 46.57 10.50
CA ARG A 714 -0.54 47.88 10.18
C ARG A 714 -0.78 48.74 11.43
N VAL A 715 -1.31 48.15 12.51
CA VAL A 715 -1.44 48.84 13.81
C VAL A 715 -0.09 49.25 14.39
N MET A 716 0.97 48.44 14.27
CA MET A 716 2.33 48.82 14.69
C MET A 716 2.90 49.96 13.82
N GLU A 717 2.61 49.99 12.51
CA GLU A 717 3.04 51.07 11.62
C GLU A 717 2.39 52.40 12.02
N ILE A 718 1.07 52.42 12.28
CA ILE A 718 0.39 53.60 12.81
C ILE A 718 0.97 54.01 14.17
N LEU A 719 1.13 53.08 15.11
CA LEU A 719 1.74 53.39 16.42
C LEU A 719 3.21 53.88 16.30
N LYS A 720 3.91 53.60 15.20
CA LYS A 720 5.24 54.17 14.91
C LYS A 720 5.15 55.57 14.32
N SER A 721 4.26 55.83 13.35
CA SER A 721 4.11 57.16 12.74
C SER A 721 3.63 58.20 13.73
N GLU A 722 2.76 57.81 14.67
CA GLU A 722 2.24 58.67 15.74
C GLU A 722 3.19 58.76 16.96
N GLY A 723 4.40 58.18 16.89
CA GLY A 723 5.41 58.22 17.97
C GLY A 723 5.11 57.35 19.21
N LEU A 724 3.95 56.68 19.27
CA LEU A 724 3.48 55.89 20.41
C LEU A 724 4.25 54.56 20.64
N TRP A 725 5.10 54.15 19.70
CA TRP A 725 5.84 52.88 19.74
C TRP A 725 7.11 52.94 20.62
N THR A 726 6.94 52.74 21.93
CA THR A 726 8.08 52.69 22.87
C THR A 726 8.93 51.40 22.78
N SER A 727 10.21 51.49 23.16
CA SER A 727 11.15 50.35 23.25
C SER A 727 10.72 49.22 24.20
N ARG A 728 9.75 49.47 25.09
CA ARG A 728 9.12 48.45 25.95
C ARG A 728 8.21 47.50 25.15
N ASN A 729 7.84 47.84 23.92
CA ASN A 729 6.99 47.02 23.06
C ASN A 729 7.80 46.05 22.19
N LYS A 730 8.19 44.91 22.76
CA LYS A 730 8.85 43.83 22.01
C LYS A 730 7.91 43.27 20.92
N ILE A 731 8.31 43.37 19.64
CA ILE A 731 7.51 43.03 18.45
C ILE A 731 6.90 41.62 18.56
N HIS A 732 7.69 40.62 18.96
CA HIS A 732 7.21 39.24 19.18
C HIS A 732 6.02 39.15 20.16
N GLY A 733 6.11 39.85 21.29
CA GLY A 733 5.08 39.87 22.33
C GLY A 733 3.82 40.63 21.90
N PHE A 734 4.00 41.71 21.14
CA PHE A 734 2.90 42.43 20.48
C PHE A 734 2.15 41.53 19.49
N LEU A 735 2.84 40.89 18.53
CA LEU A 735 2.23 39.99 17.55
C LEU A 735 1.54 38.78 18.22
N SER A 736 2.17 38.20 19.25
CA SER A 736 1.71 36.97 19.92
C SER A 736 0.68 37.18 21.05
N SER A 737 0.42 38.43 21.46
CA SER A 737 -0.58 38.77 22.49
C SER A 737 -1.98 38.20 22.19
N SER A 738 -2.79 37.89 23.21
CA SER A 738 -4.18 37.47 23.01
C SER A 738 -5.04 38.60 22.43
N GLY A 739 -6.24 38.31 21.93
CA GLY A 739 -7.16 39.33 21.40
C GLY A 739 -7.45 40.45 22.39
N PRO A 740 -7.97 40.16 23.60
CA PRO A 740 -8.25 41.16 24.61
C PRO A 740 -7.02 41.94 25.07
N LYS A 741 -5.88 41.26 25.33
CA LYS A 741 -4.63 41.92 25.76
C LYS A 741 -4.00 42.78 24.66
N PHE A 742 -4.30 42.51 23.40
CA PHE A 742 -3.89 43.35 22.28
C PHE A 742 -4.71 44.65 22.25
N LEU A 743 -6.03 44.53 22.24
CA LEU A 743 -6.95 45.67 22.19
C LEU A 743 -6.71 46.59 23.40
N GLN A 744 -6.71 46.03 24.62
CA GLN A 744 -6.56 46.78 25.86
C GLN A 744 -5.22 47.54 25.99
N LYS A 745 -4.14 47.06 25.35
CA LYS A 745 -2.81 47.69 25.46
C LYS A 745 -2.44 48.57 24.27
N TYR A 746 -2.96 48.29 23.07
CA TYR A 746 -2.46 48.88 21.82
C TYR A 746 -3.53 49.55 20.96
N VAL A 747 -4.81 49.49 21.35
CA VAL A 747 -5.93 50.04 20.56
C VAL A 747 -6.82 50.92 21.43
N LEU A 748 -7.45 50.35 22.47
CA LEU A 748 -8.37 51.10 23.35
C LEU A 748 -7.74 52.35 24.00
N PRO A 749 -6.46 52.37 24.43
CA PRO A 749 -5.85 53.57 25.00
C PRO A 749 -5.65 54.74 24.02
N TYR A 750 -5.88 54.51 22.72
CA TYR A 750 -5.61 55.46 21.64
C TYR A 750 -6.80 55.60 20.67
N GLN A 751 -7.92 54.91 20.94
CA GLN A 751 -9.04 54.77 20.00
C GLN A 751 -9.67 56.13 19.65
N ASP A 752 -9.78 57.03 20.64
CA ASP A 752 -10.47 58.32 20.51
C ASP A 752 -9.60 59.38 19.82
N MET A 753 -8.26 59.18 19.80
CA MET A 753 -7.31 60.04 19.09
C MET A 753 -6.97 59.51 17.68
N HIS A 754 -7.00 58.19 17.47
CA HIS A 754 -6.62 57.55 16.21
C HIS A 754 -7.66 56.48 15.79
N PRO A 755 -8.88 56.86 15.38
CA PRO A 755 -9.97 55.92 15.04
C PRO A 755 -9.62 54.91 13.94
N LYS A 756 -8.66 55.27 13.05
CA LYS A 756 -8.06 54.37 12.04
C LYS A 756 -7.52 53.05 12.61
N LEU A 757 -7.16 53.01 13.90
CA LEU A 757 -6.74 51.78 14.59
C LEU A 757 -7.86 50.73 14.68
N LEU A 758 -9.13 51.15 14.73
CA LEU A 758 -10.29 50.25 14.73
C LEU A 758 -10.69 49.85 13.30
N GLU A 759 -10.60 50.77 12.33
CA GLU A 759 -10.86 50.49 10.90
C GLU A 759 -9.94 49.36 10.40
N VAL A 760 -8.63 49.46 10.65
CA VAL A 760 -7.60 48.46 10.28
C VAL A 760 -7.86 47.07 10.86
N LEU A 761 -8.66 46.96 11.93
CA LEU A 761 -9.04 45.70 12.56
C LEU A 761 -10.43 45.20 12.14
N SER A 762 -11.20 46.02 11.43
CA SER A 762 -12.60 45.75 11.02
C SER A 762 -12.72 45.27 9.56
N CYS A 763 -11.76 45.58 8.69
CA CYS A 763 -11.84 45.33 7.25
C CYS A 763 -11.62 43.86 6.78
N ASP A 764 -11.50 42.87 7.67
CA ASP A 764 -11.10 41.48 7.34
C ASP A 764 -11.97 40.40 8.06
N VAL A 765 -13.30 40.57 8.07
CA VAL A 765 -14.29 39.61 8.64
C VAL A 765 -14.53 38.41 7.73
#